data_AF-A0A4R8DKZ3-F1
#
_entry.id   AF-A0A4R8DKZ3-F1
#
_cell.length_a   1.000
_cell.length_b   1.000
_cell.length_c   1.000
_cell.angle_alpha   90.00
_cell.angle_beta   90.00
_cell.angle_gamma   90.00
#
_symmetry.space_group_name_H-M   'P 1'
#
loop_
_entity.id
_entity.type
_entity.pdbx_description
1 polymer ?
#
loop_
_entity_poly.entity_id
_entity_poly.type
_entity_poly.pdbx_seq_one_letter_code
_entity_poly.pdbx_strand_id
1 'polypeptide(L)'
;MGIRKNAKFLTAAEREGFVKACVLMKADIVNLGASAAAQYSRWDEYVAVHQMIQRGRAPGATVGVNFGHGGTGSYSFLSWHRYFLHRFELQLQSYVPGVMLPYWDWTDPTPLLVDSFLGPNGAAGSQIVSSGYFAPNRPGTVGNPTPLPPWYPAGLNGWSLHSDFGTGAGGLKRNLGGFGGLPSVADLRTVLGQTGYRNFQVMLESGRDEFGTSVPSGNQLHNGMHGYIGGHMGNPMISPFDPIFYLHHCNIDRLWAMWQADGHATEYPAAGAKPEHGPASPMYPWVGAIPGYSSTASFPTIVMPDTSPLGTVRNQDTLNYRAAYGYSYDTLAVIGIGLDRTGSMAALTPDPMTGSGTVTKWEAARRGVSAFLQDAETVQQSGAIYVTAGVKTFRSLASNEFSPVFPGTPYGLVKAGTSYSKATFDGAAAGMTPGGGTPLADALQDVEDTLVEPPEGWTPADEPRYLAMLTDGILTSGSPLSAIPDGSFAGTGIFAMGFGTAADVDYATLAALVAKGRSLGFSQVFHGENAGTIDKFYSNALARAIGFTTVFDPVVELYAGEHTHLEFWATSGEEVFLITAQGMDFSDPNWSFHLQAPDGTIVYADGSGHDEAGGTSQRHSGHAGHGGGCGCCRNPDVTVNRSNGRLTLVLQRDSADAPCWVGLWRLMVSYRARDETAMTMFLPGELMIPVSAGPVRGPRYARILDQKLQTSPVRGIASPARHRLDVGATGTNNDDADACAIVVNIYARSRLRVELAPERELVDRADGFKVSVAADTLAGGVAGTAVFGRLVGPAVDLAEIVRGTGSADVPRRATYRVPGDKRSRRRIDTAILLALLERDRPELTEVIDEEVLVSEHGDGPPHFHVEERPAAGGWHLGVYVEGSYCPEHDAISGGHEHEEADHDHHDQVEADSLHAGCTLETFTRFLNTSVATVEPRK
;
A
#
# COMPACT_ATOMS: atom_id res chain seq x y z
N MET A 1 9.48 -14.15 -14.12
CA MET A 1 9.99 -13.37 -12.98
C MET A 1 8.96 -12.31 -12.66
N GLY A 2 8.86 -11.92 -11.38
CA GLY A 2 7.72 -11.17 -10.84
C GLY A 2 8.16 -10.08 -9.87
N ILE A 3 7.63 -10.07 -8.65
CA ILE A 3 7.87 -9.00 -7.67
C ILE A 3 8.73 -9.49 -6.52
N ARG A 4 9.79 -8.74 -6.21
CA ARG A 4 10.50 -8.88 -4.93
C ARG A 4 9.77 -8.08 -3.86
N LYS A 5 9.27 -8.79 -2.85
CA LYS A 5 8.44 -8.23 -1.77
C LYS A 5 9.25 -8.03 -0.50
N ASN A 6 8.78 -7.15 0.37
CA ASN A 6 9.31 -7.10 1.73
C ASN A 6 9.06 -8.45 2.42
N ALA A 7 10.10 -9.03 3.01
CA ALA A 7 10.04 -10.33 3.68
C ALA A 7 8.95 -10.39 4.76
N LYS A 8 8.66 -9.26 5.43
CA LYS A 8 7.59 -9.20 6.44
C LYS A 8 6.19 -9.42 5.87
N PHE A 9 5.96 -9.05 4.62
CA PHE A 9 4.66 -9.15 3.94
C PHE A 9 4.54 -10.38 3.03
N LEU A 10 5.46 -11.33 3.13
CA LEU A 10 5.28 -12.63 2.50
C LEU A 10 4.21 -13.43 3.23
N THR A 11 3.35 -14.07 2.44
CA THR A 11 2.46 -15.14 2.91
C THR A 11 3.25 -16.33 3.45
N ALA A 12 2.62 -17.18 4.27
CA ALA A 12 3.24 -18.42 4.77
C ALA A 12 3.78 -19.30 3.62
N ALA A 13 3.03 -19.43 2.52
CA ALA A 13 3.43 -20.20 1.35
C ALA A 13 4.67 -19.62 0.64
N GLU A 14 4.76 -18.29 0.52
CA GLU A 14 5.94 -17.63 -0.06
C GLU A 14 7.18 -17.78 0.83
N ARG A 15 7.02 -17.70 2.15
CA ARG A 15 8.10 -17.95 3.12
C ARG A 15 8.62 -19.38 3.01
N GLU A 16 7.72 -20.37 3.03
CA GLU A 16 8.07 -21.78 2.86
C GLU A 16 8.74 -22.04 1.50
N GLY A 17 8.19 -21.47 0.42
CA GLY A 17 8.74 -21.59 -0.92
C GLY A 17 10.19 -21.09 -1.02
N PHE A 18 10.48 -19.94 -0.43
CA PHE A 18 11.85 -19.39 -0.35
C PHE A 18 12.79 -20.30 0.43
N VAL A 19 12.40 -20.69 1.66
CA VAL A 19 13.22 -21.56 2.52
C VAL A 19 13.50 -22.90 1.82
N LYS A 20 12.46 -23.52 1.27
CA LYS A 20 12.55 -24.79 0.54
C LYS A 20 13.53 -24.68 -0.63
N ALA A 21 13.47 -23.61 -1.42
CA ALA A 21 14.40 -23.39 -2.52
C ALA A 21 15.86 -23.29 -2.05
N CYS A 22 16.11 -22.54 -0.97
CA CYS A 22 17.44 -22.43 -0.36
C CYS A 22 17.97 -23.78 0.12
N VAL A 23 17.14 -24.56 0.82
CA VAL A 23 17.52 -25.89 1.34
C VAL A 23 17.78 -26.88 0.20
N LEU A 24 16.95 -26.87 -0.85
CA LEU A 24 17.15 -27.72 -2.03
C LEU A 24 18.46 -27.37 -2.76
N MET A 25 18.75 -26.08 -2.93
CA MET A 25 20.01 -25.62 -3.51
C MET A 25 21.22 -26.00 -2.66
N LYS A 26 21.08 -26.02 -1.33
CA LYS A 26 22.14 -26.51 -0.43
C LYS A 26 22.33 -28.02 -0.50
N ALA A 27 21.29 -28.77 -0.86
CA ALA A 27 21.37 -30.22 -1.06
C ALA A 27 21.92 -30.63 -2.44
N ASP A 28 21.89 -29.74 -3.44
CA ASP A 28 22.41 -29.99 -4.78
C ASP A 28 23.94 -30.02 -4.79
N ILE A 29 24.54 -31.20 -4.84
CA ILE A 29 25.99 -31.39 -4.90
C ILE A 29 26.48 -31.25 -6.34
N VAL A 30 27.37 -30.27 -6.59
CA VAL A 30 27.86 -29.94 -7.93
C VAL A 30 28.81 -31.00 -8.48
N ASN A 31 29.63 -31.59 -7.60
CA ASN A 31 30.72 -32.50 -7.95
C ASN A 31 30.48 -33.92 -7.39
N LEU A 32 29.36 -34.54 -7.74
CA LEU A 32 28.92 -35.86 -7.23
C LEU A 32 30.00 -36.96 -7.29
N GLY A 33 30.91 -36.92 -8.26
CA GLY A 33 32.01 -37.89 -8.38
C GLY A 33 33.17 -37.72 -7.40
N ALA A 34 33.19 -36.64 -6.61
CA ALA A 34 34.21 -36.40 -5.58
C ALA A 34 33.96 -37.25 -4.32
N SER A 35 34.98 -37.37 -3.47
CA SER A 35 34.81 -37.98 -2.15
C SER A 35 33.86 -37.13 -1.29
N ALA A 36 33.16 -37.74 -0.34
CA ALA A 36 32.20 -37.03 0.52
C ALA A 36 32.80 -35.79 1.23
N ALA A 37 34.10 -35.81 1.56
CA ALA A 37 34.80 -34.69 2.18
C ALA A 37 35.17 -33.55 1.21
N ALA A 38 35.12 -33.81 -0.10
CA ALA A 38 35.40 -32.84 -1.16
C ALA A 38 34.12 -32.40 -1.91
N GLN A 39 32.97 -32.97 -1.55
CA GLN A 39 31.69 -32.63 -2.16
C GLN A 39 31.20 -31.28 -1.66
N TYR A 40 30.87 -30.37 -2.58
CA TYR A 40 30.32 -29.06 -2.26
C TYR A 40 28.99 -28.84 -2.97
N SER A 41 28.13 -28.03 -2.34
CA SER A 41 26.81 -27.73 -2.87
C SER A 41 26.80 -26.58 -3.85
N ARG A 42 25.73 -26.45 -4.63
CA ARG A 42 25.49 -25.28 -5.48
C ARG A 42 25.46 -23.99 -4.67
N TRP A 43 24.96 -24.03 -3.43
CA TRP A 43 25.05 -22.90 -2.51
C TRP A 43 26.50 -22.51 -2.21
N ASP A 44 27.35 -23.48 -1.87
CA ASP A 44 28.77 -23.24 -1.57
C ASP A 44 29.52 -22.63 -2.77
N GLU A 45 29.13 -23.01 -3.99
CA GLU A 45 29.65 -22.42 -5.23
C GLU A 45 29.35 -20.91 -5.32
N TYR A 46 28.14 -20.46 -4.98
CA TYR A 46 27.79 -19.03 -4.98
C TYR A 46 28.56 -18.24 -3.90
N VAL A 47 28.78 -18.85 -2.73
CA VAL A 47 29.67 -18.27 -1.69
C VAL A 47 31.09 -18.13 -2.24
N ALA A 48 31.61 -19.16 -2.91
CA ALA A 48 32.94 -19.13 -3.51
C ALA A 48 33.05 -18.09 -4.62
N VAL A 49 32.04 -17.93 -5.49
CA VAL A 49 32.03 -16.90 -6.54
C VAL A 49 32.20 -15.52 -5.93
N HIS A 50 31.41 -15.18 -4.90
CA HIS A 50 31.54 -13.91 -4.19
C HIS A 50 32.92 -13.75 -3.52
N GLN A 51 33.50 -14.82 -2.98
CA GLN A 51 34.86 -14.75 -2.45
C GLN A 51 35.92 -14.50 -3.53
N MET A 52 35.77 -15.15 -4.70
CA MET A 52 36.74 -15.09 -5.79
C MET A 52 36.78 -13.71 -6.44
N ILE A 53 35.65 -13.01 -6.55
CA ILE A 53 35.61 -11.66 -7.14
C ILE A 53 36.26 -10.59 -6.24
N GLN A 54 36.40 -10.83 -4.93
CA GLN A 54 37.06 -9.92 -4.00
C GLN A 54 38.55 -9.76 -4.33
N ARG A 55 39.14 -10.78 -4.98
CA ARG A 55 40.56 -10.84 -5.39
C ARG A 55 40.73 -11.33 -6.82
N GLY A 56 39.91 -10.80 -7.72
CA GLY A 56 39.97 -11.09 -9.15
C GLY A 56 41.21 -10.48 -9.81
N ARG A 57 41.45 -10.84 -11.07
CA ARG A 57 42.45 -10.23 -11.95
C ARG A 57 41.82 -10.02 -13.32
N ALA A 58 41.84 -8.78 -13.80
CA ALA A 58 41.52 -8.45 -15.19
C ALA A 58 42.75 -8.65 -16.10
N PRO A 59 42.56 -8.85 -17.41
CA PRO A 59 43.65 -8.89 -18.37
C PRO A 59 44.51 -7.63 -18.29
N GLY A 60 45.81 -7.80 -18.05
CA GLY A 60 46.76 -6.68 -17.94
C GLY A 60 46.77 -5.95 -16.59
N ALA A 61 45.92 -6.34 -15.62
CA ALA A 61 45.94 -5.75 -14.29
C ALA A 61 47.17 -6.20 -13.49
N THR A 62 47.91 -5.23 -12.94
CA THR A 62 49.12 -5.47 -12.13
C THR A 62 48.81 -5.74 -10.66
N VAL A 63 47.59 -5.39 -10.20
CA VAL A 63 47.09 -5.61 -8.85
C VAL A 63 45.77 -6.39 -8.87
N GLY A 64 45.39 -6.98 -7.74
CA GLY A 64 44.09 -7.62 -7.60
C GLY A 64 42.95 -6.61 -7.70
N VAL A 65 41.86 -7.00 -8.36
CA VAL A 65 40.66 -6.20 -8.58
C VAL A 65 39.52 -6.78 -7.74
N ASN A 66 38.82 -5.92 -7.01
CA ASN A 66 37.54 -6.26 -6.40
C ASN A 66 36.43 -5.87 -7.36
N PHE A 67 35.79 -6.83 -8.02
CA PHE A 67 34.82 -6.53 -9.09
C PHE A 67 33.44 -6.10 -8.57
N GLY A 68 33.15 -6.32 -7.29
CA GLY A 68 31.82 -6.10 -6.71
C GLY A 68 31.77 -5.07 -5.59
N HIS A 69 32.90 -4.49 -5.14
CA HIS A 69 32.93 -3.58 -4.00
C HIS A 69 34.08 -2.56 -4.12
N GLY A 70 34.04 -1.50 -3.31
CA GLY A 70 35.23 -0.69 -3.04
C GLY A 70 35.05 0.83 -3.09
N GLY A 71 33.83 1.34 -2.88
CA GLY A 71 33.57 2.78 -2.72
C GLY A 71 34.04 3.65 -3.88
N THR A 72 34.61 4.82 -3.58
CA THR A 72 35.00 5.83 -4.58
C THR A 72 35.87 5.26 -5.70
N GLY A 73 35.43 5.48 -6.95
CA GLY A 73 36.06 4.95 -8.15
C GLY A 73 35.74 3.48 -8.47
N SER A 74 35.09 2.74 -7.58
CA SER A 74 34.73 1.32 -7.73
C SER A 74 33.21 1.16 -7.91
N TYR A 75 32.67 1.70 -9.00
CA TYR A 75 31.23 1.90 -9.21
C TYR A 75 30.41 0.67 -9.62
N SER A 76 30.98 -0.53 -9.52
CA SER A 76 30.31 -1.78 -9.92
C SER A 76 29.51 -2.44 -8.80
N PHE A 77 29.45 -1.84 -7.61
CA PHE A 77 28.80 -2.45 -6.46
C PHE A 77 27.33 -2.80 -6.74
N LEU A 78 26.56 -1.85 -7.26
CA LEU A 78 25.14 -2.06 -7.52
C LEU A 78 24.91 -3.01 -8.70
N SER A 79 25.60 -2.80 -9.82
CA SER A 79 25.47 -3.61 -11.03
C SER A 79 25.88 -5.07 -10.82
N TRP A 80 27.01 -5.30 -10.13
CA TRP A 80 27.51 -6.65 -9.85
C TRP A 80 26.54 -7.43 -8.96
N HIS A 81 26.08 -6.82 -7.86
CA HIS A 81 25.14 -7.48 -6.95
C HIS A 81 23.77 -7.67 -7.58
N ARG A 82 23.26 -6.71 -8.37
CA ARG A 82 22.00 -6.87 -9.12
C ARG A 82 22.03 -8.12 -9.99
N TYR A 83 23.08 -8.29 -10.78
CA TYR A 83 23.19 -9.46 -11.66
C TYR A 83 23.46 -10.75 -10.87
N PHE A 84 24.24 -10.68 -9.78
CA PHE A 84 24.44 -11.80 -8.86
C PHE A 84 23.11 -12.32 -8.29
N LEU A 85 22.28 -11.41 -7.78
CA LEU A 85 20.94 -11.71 -7.26
C LEU A 85 20.04 -12.31 -8.34
N HIS A 86 20.04 -11.74 -9.55
CA HIS A 86 19.26 -12.29 -10.66
C HIS A 86 19.66 -13.73 -11.00
N ARG A 87 20.97 -14.03 -11.09
CA ARG A 87 21.45 -15.40 -11.34
C ARG A 87 21.12 -16.34 -10.20
N PHE A 88 21.19 -15.88 -8.96
CA PHE A 88 20.84 -16.66 -7.79
C PHE A 88 19.33 -16.96 -7.74
N GLU A 89 18.48 -15.97 -8.04
CA GLU A 89 17.02 -16.12 -8.11
C GLU A 89 16.59 -17.11 -9.19
N LEU A 90 17.20 -17.05 -10.38
CA LEU A 90 16.98 -18.07 -11.42
C LEU A 90 17.37 -19.48 -10.95
N GLN A 91 18.45 -19.59 -10.18
CA GLN A 91 18.88 -20.86 -9.61
C GLN A 91 17.88 -21.37 -8.56
N LEU A 92 17.35 -20.50 -7.69
CA LEU A 92 16.27 -20.87 -6.76
C LEU A 92 15.00 -21.32 -7.50
N GLN A 93 14.62 -20.62 -8.57
CA GLN A 93 13.44 -20.95 -9.39
C GLN A 93 13.55 -22.31 -10.09
N SER A 94 14.78 -22.79 -10.35
CA SER A 94 14.99 -24.15 -10.87
C SER A 94 14.60 -25.25 -9.87
N TYR A 95 14.55 -24.94 -8.57
CA TYR A 95 14.13 -25.86 -7.51
C TYR A 95 12.66 -25.66 -7.12
N VAL A 96 12.22 -24.41 -7.02
CA VAL A 96 10.84 -24.04 -6.68
C VAL A 96 10.33 -23.01 -7.69
N PRO A 97 9.55 -23.42 -8.71
CA PRO A 97 9.03 -22.51 -9.73
C PRO A 97 8.25 -21.34 -9.11
N GLY A 98 8.48 -20.13 -9.62
CA GLY A 98 7.79 -18.92 -9.17
C GLY A 98 8.34 -18.28 -7.88
N VAL A 99 9.30 -18.91 -7.19
CA VAL A 99 9.94 -18.29 -6.01
C VAL A 99 10.66 -17.00 -6.38
N MET A 100 10.51 -15.96 -5.57
CA MET A 100 11.19 -14.68 -5.72
C MET A 100 12.04 -14.41 -4.48
N LEU A 101 13.16 -13.70 -4.66
CA LEU A 101 13.95 -13.20 -3.54
C LEU A 101 13.16 -12.10 -2.81
N PRO A 102 12.93 -12.22 -1.50
CA PRO A 102 12.42 -11.12 -0.73
C PRO A 102 13.53 -10.12 -0.40
N TYR A 103 13.16 -8.93 0.07
CA TYR A 103 14.10 -7.98 0.67
C TYR A 103 13.77 -7.73 2.15
N TRP A 104 14.74 -7.27 2.93
CA TRP A 104 14.50 -6.79 4.29
C TRP A 104 14.68 -5.28 4.37
N ASP A 105 13.61 -4.56 4.69
CA ASP A 105 13.65 -3.13 4.94
C ASP A 105 14.32 -2.81 6.27
N TRP A 106 15.44 -2.09 6.22
CA TRP A 106 16.31 -1.89 7.38
C TRP A 106 15.71 -0.98 8.45
N THR A 107 14.77 -0.13 8.10
CA THR A 107 14.11 0.79 9.05
C THR A 107 13.19 0.06 10.02
N ASP A 108 12.88 -1.20 9.71
CA ASP A 108 11.99 -2.04 10.47
C ASP A 108 12.75 -3.11 11.27
N PRO A 109 12.65 -3.09 12.62
CA PRO A 109 13.30 -4.06 13.48
C PRO A 109 12.59 -5.43 13.51
N THR A 110 11.58 -5.67 12.65
CA THR A 110 10.85 -6.95 12.49
C THR A 110 11.74 -8.18 12.66
N PRO A 111 11.44 -9.11 13.59
CA PRO A 111 12.16 -10.38 13.67
C PRO A 111 11.70 -11.31 12.53
N LEU A 112 12.42 -11.25 11.39
CA LEU A 112 12.35 -12.29 10.35
C LEU A 112 13.03 -13.60 10.78
N LEU A 113 13.61 -13.61 11.99
CA LEU A 113 14.52 -14.61 12.52
C LEU A 113 13.80 -15.67 13.36
N VAL A 114 12.81 -16.29 12.74
CA VAL A 114 12.04 -17.41 13.31
C VAL A 114 12.46 -18.73 12.67
N ASP A 115 12.33 -19.83 13.41
CA ASP A 115 12.75 -21.18 12.98
C ASP A 115 12.16 -21.59 11.61
N SER A 116 10.90 -21.22 11.35
CA SER A 116 10.18 -21.53 10.11
C SER A 116 10.63 -20.71 8.90
N PHE A 117 11.40 -19.64 9.11
CA PHE A 117 11.89 -18.76 8.05
C PHE A 117 13.42 -18.64 8.09
N LEU A 118 14.01 -17.52 8.53
CA LEU A 118 15.46 -17.30 8.45
C LEU A 118 16.26 -17.94 9.60
N GLY A 119 15.60 -18.55 10.58
CA GLY A 119 16.23 -19.08 11.80
C GLY A 119 16.69 -17.99 12.77
N PRO A 120 16.94 -18.33 14.04
CA PRO A 120 17.22 -17.35 15.09
C PRO A 120 18.64 -16.76 15.00
N ASN A 121 18.98 -15.94 16.00
CA ASN A 121 20.36 -15.54 16.26
C ASN A 121 21.22 -16.75 16.68
N GLY A 122 22.54 -16.58 16.62
CA GLY A 122 23.49 -17.57 17.08
C GLY A 122 23.45 -17.79 18.59
N ALA A 123 23.65 -19.04 19.03
CA ALA A 123 23.74 -19.38 20.45
C ALA A 123 24.91 -18.66 21.13
N ALA A 124 24.70 -18.20 22.37
CA ALA A 124 25.72 -17.48 23.13
C ALA A 124 27.07 -18.23 23.18
N GLY A 125 28.17 -17.51 22.98
CA GLY A 125 29.53 -18.05 22.95
C GLY A 125 29.94 -18.67 21.61
N SER A 126 29.13 -19.56 21.03
CA SER A 126 29.45 -20.20 19.74
C SER A 126 29.10 -19.36 18.52
N GLN A 127 28.11 -18.47 18.67
CA GLN A 127 27.45 -17.72 17.60
C GLN A 127 26.76 -18.61 16.56
N ILE A 128 26.66 -19.92 16.76
CA ILE A 128 26.10 -20.85 15.79
C ILE A 128 24.58 -20.88 15.91
N VAL A 129 23.88 -20.79 14.78
CA VAL A 129 22.42 -20.97 14.70
C VAL A 129 22.10 -22.44 14.98
N SER A 130 21.36 -22.72 16.05
CA SER A 130 21.14 -24.09 16.55
C SER A 130 19.79 -24.71 16.16
N SER A 131 18.83 -23.91 15.69
CA SER A 131 17.50 -24.35 15.25
C SER A 131 17.10 -23.70 13.93
N GLY A 132 16.00 -24.17 13.35
CA GLY A 132 15.50 -23.77 12.05
C GLY A 132 16.13 -24.57 10.91
N TYR A 133 15.75 -24.24 9.68
CA TYR A 133 16.20 -24.95 8.48
C TYR A 133 17.64 -24.64 8.05
N PHE A 134 18.23 -23.60 8.63
CA PHE A 134 19.60 -23.14 8.39
C PHE A 134 20.58 -23.47 9.54
N ALA A 135 20.19 -24.38 10.43
CA ALA A 135 21.06 -24.92 11.49
C ALA A 135 21.97 -26.06 10.96
N PRO A 136 23.14 -26.30 11.57
CA PRO A 136 24.08 -27.33 11.13
C PRO A 136 23.57 -28.76 11.32
N ASN A 137 22.60 -28.96 12.20
CA ASN A 137 21.94 -30.24 12.41
C ASN A 137 20.61 -30.25 11.66
N ARG A 138 20.27 -31.39 11.07
CA ARG A 138 18.99 -31.65 10.41
C ARG A 138 17.82 -31.36 11.35
N PRO A 139 16.73 -30.71 10.88
CA PRO A 139 15.51 -30.53 11.68
C PRO A 139 14.92 -31.89 12.12
N GLY A 140 14.25 -31.90 13.27
CA GLY A 140 13.71 -33.10 13.91
C GLY A 140 14.74 -33.94 14.66
N THR A 141 15.95 -33.41 14.89
CA THR A 141 16.99 -34.08 15.68
C THR A 141 17.12 -33.46 17.07
N VAL A 142 17.76 -34.15 18.03
CA VAL A 142 17.98 -33.62 19.38
C VAL A 142 18.72 -32.28 19.38
N GLY A 143 19.60 -32.06 18.39
CA GLY A 143 20.38 -30.83 18.22
C GLY A 143 19.73 -29.77 17.33
N ASN A 144 18.51 -29.99 16.83
CA ASN A 144 17.68 -29.03 16.10
C ASN A 144 16.19 -29.44 16.25
N PRO A 145 15.47 -28.87 17.22
CA PRO A 145 14.11 -29.28 17.57
C PRO A 145 13.04 -28.83 16.57
N THR A 146 13.39 -28.00 15.58
CA THR A 146 12.45 -27.54 14.56
C THR A 146 11.84 -28.75 13.85
N PRO A 147 10.50 -28.79 13.64
CA PRO A 147 9.85 -29.91 12.95
C PRO A 147 10.47 -30.20 11.58
N LEU A 148 10.62 -31.48 11.23
CA LEU A 148 11.12 -31.92 9.93
C LEU A 148 9.99 -31.86 8.88
N PRO A 149 10.04 -30.97 7.89
CA PRO A 149 8.99 -30.88 6.88
C PRO A 149 9.13 -32.03 5.86
N PRO A 150 8.04 -32.48 5.23
CA PRO A 150 8.06 -33.58 4.26
C PRO A 150 8.96 -33.34 3.05
N TRP A 151 9.18 -32.07 2.67
CA TRP A 151 10.02 -31.70 1.52
C TRP A 151 11.51 -31.63 1.84
N TYR A 152 11.93 -31.76 3.11
CA TYR A 152 13.34 -31.65 3.48
C TYR A 152 14.17 -32.79 2.85
N PRO A 153 15.28 -32.50 2.15
CA PRO A 153 16.05 -33.53 1.45
C PRO A 153 16.61 -34.59 2.40
N ALA A 154 16.30 -35.87 2.14
CA ALA A 154 16.70 -36.97 3.01
C ALA A 154 18.22 -37.11 3.18
N GLY A 155 19.00 -36.72 2.17
CA GLY A 155 20.47 -36.77 2.17
C GLY A 155 21.15 -35.54 2.77
N LEU A 156 20.41 -34.50 3.15
CA LEU A 156 21.00 -33.31 3.76
C LEU A 156 21.04 -33.45 5.28
N ASN A 157 22.25 -33.44 5.85
CA ASN A 157 22.46 -33.57 7.30
C ASN A 157 22.28 -32.26 8.07
N GLY A 158 22.21 -31.13 7.37
CA GLY A 158 22.04 -29.79 7.92
C GLY A 158 22.83 -28.76 7.12
N TRP A 159 22.83 -27.53 7.62
CA TRP A 159 23.39 -26.37 6.95
C TRP A 159 24.81 -26.07 7.43
N SER A 160 25.82 -26.47 6.66
CA SER A 160 27.23 -26.21 6.98
C SER A 160 28.04 -25.79 5.76
N LEU A 161 28.92 -24.80 5.92
CA LEU A 161 29.82 -24.31 4.88
C LEU A 161 30.99 -25.28 4.71
N HIS A 162 31.36 -25.54 3.46
CA HIS A 162 32.40 -26.51 3.08
C HIS A 162 33.77 -26.21 3.75
N SER A 163 34.56 -27.24 4.02
CA SER A 163 35.85 -27.11 4.74
C SER A 163 36.90 -26.27 4.00
N ASP A 164 36.77 -26.14 2.67
CA ASP A 164 37.66 -25.30 1.86
C ASP A 164 37.63 -23.81 2.27
N PHE A 165 36.59 -23.38 2.97
CA PHE A 165 36.48 -22.02 3.53
C PHE A 165 37.27 -21.83 4.84
N GLY A 166 38.04 -22.85 5.27
CA GLY A 166 38.98 -22.76 6.39
C GLY A 166 38.28 -22.40 7.70
N THR A 167 38.72 -21.31 8.35
CA THR A 167 38.12 -20.84 9.62
C THR A 167 36.67 -20.37 9.48
N GLY A 168 36.22 -20.11 8.25
CA GLY A 168 34.82 -19.82 7.93
C GLY A 168 33.94 -21.06 7.83
N ALA A 169 34.49 -22.27 7.73
CA ALA A 169 33.70 -23.48 7.55
C ALA A 169 32.82 -23.84 8.78
N GLY A 170 31.84 -24.72 8.55
CA GLY A 170 30.95 -25.25 9.58
C GLY A 170 29.57 -24.58 9.62
N GLY A 171 28.89 -24.67 10.76
CA GLY A 171 27.52 -24.18 10.92
C GLY A 171 27.39 -22.66 10.76
N LEU A 172 26.21 -22.20 10.34
CA LEU A 172 25.90 -20.78 10.18
C LEU A 172 26.11 -20.03 11.50
N LYS A 173 26.77 -18.86 11.40
CA LYS A 173 27.12 -18.01 12.55
C LYS A 173 26.49 -16.63 12.41
N ARG A 174 25.84 -16.16 13.48
CA ARG A 174 25.23 -14.83 13.62
C ARG A 174 25.50 -14.25 15.01
N ASN A 175 25.64 -12.95 15.08
CA ASN A 175 25.83 -12.21 16.33
C ASN A 175 25.15 -10.83 16.22
N LEU A 176 23.81 -10.85 16.18
CA LEU A 176 22.99 -9.67 15.98
C LEU A 176 23.29 -8.56 17.00
N GLY A 177 23.24 -7.30 16.55
CA GLY A 177 23.38 -6.13 17.40
C GLY A 177 24.82 -5.84 17.85
N GLY A 178 25.80 -6.58 17.32
CA GLY A 178 27.22 -6.36 17.65
C GLY A 178 27.83 -5.10 17.05
N PHE A 179 27.17 -4.45 16.08
CA PHE A 179 27.69 -3.29 15.36
C PHE A 179 26.56 -2.32 14.96
N GLY A 180 26.55 -1.13 15.57
CA GLY A 180 25.65 -0.03 15.22
C GLY A 180 24.15 -0.32 15.41
N GLY A 181 23.32 0.71 15.23
CA GLY A 181 21.87 0.55 15.12
C GLY A 181 21.44 0.25 13.68
N LEU A 182 20.15 0.03 13.47
CA LEU A 182 19.57 -0.06 12.13
C LEU A 182 19.49 1.34 11.46
N PRO A 183 19.64 1.42 10.12
CA PRO A 183 19.38 2.65 9.35
C PRO A 183 18.01 3.26 9.63
N SER A 184 17.97 4.59 9.72
CA SER A 184 16.71 5.33 9.86
C SER A 184 16.07 5.66 8.51
N VAL A 185 14.78 5.95 8.53
CA VAL A 185 14.04 6.52 7.40
C VAL A 185 14.71 7.80 6.87
N ALA A 186 15.28 8.61 7.78
CA ALA A 186 16.03 9.83 7.43
C ALA A 186 17.27 9.53 6.58
N ASP A 187 17.97 8.46 6.93
CA ASP A 187 19.16 8.03 6.19
C ASP A 187 18.77 7.57 4.80
N LEU A 188 17.69 6.79 4.68
CA LEU A 188 17.19 6.33 3.38
C LEU A 188 16.75 7.51 2.50
N ARG A 189 16.04 8.51 3.04
CA ARG A 189 15.68 9.73 2.28
C ARG A 189 16.91 10.50 1.80
N THR A 190 17.95 10.57 2.63
CA THR A 190 19.21 11.26 2.28
C THR A 190 19.93 10.54 1.14
N VAL A 191 19.91 9.21 1.13
CA VAL A 191 20.46 8.38 0.04
C VAL A 191 19.64 8.53 -1.23
N LEU A 192 18.31 8.40 -1.15
CA LEU A 192 17.41 8.52 -2.30
C LEU A 192 17.43 9.94 -2.90
N GLY A 193 17.78 10.96 -2.13
CA GLY A 193 17.92 12.34 -2.60
C GLY A 193 19.24 12.68 -3.30
N GLN A 194 20.18 11.73 -3.43
CA GLN A 194 21.44 11.98 -4.13
C GLN A 194 21.20 12.20 -5.63
N THR A 195 21.79 13.25 -6.21
CA THR A 195 21.53 13.63 -7.61
C THR A 195 22.41 12.93 -8.64
N GLY A 196 23.33 12.08 -8.21
CA GLY A 196 24.21 11.37 -9.14
C GLY A 196 24.70 10.03 -8.62
N TYR A 197 24.89 9.10 -9.54
CA TYR A 197 25.18 7.68 -9.29
C TYR A 197 26.39 7.49 -8.36
N ARG A 198 27.42 8.31 -8.54
CA ARG A 198 28.67 8.29 -7.77
C ARG A 198 28.41 8.44 -6.26
N ASN A 199 27.71 9.51 -5.89
CA ASN A 199 27.38 9.76 -4.49
C ASN A 199 26.33 8.79 -3.99
N PHE A 200 25.31 8.48 -4.80
CA PHE A 200 24.26 7.52 -4.47
C PHE A 200 24.85 6.16 -4.08
N GLN A 201 25.69 5.57 -4.95
CA GLN A 201 26.29 4.27 -4.67
C GLN A 201 27.19 4.33 -3.44
N VAL A 202 28.15 5.26 -3.38
CA VAL A 202 29.17 5.27 -2.31
C VAL A 202 28.48 5.50 -0.96
N MET A 203 27.45 6.34 -0.93
CA MET A 203 26.62 6.52 0.25
C MET A 203 25.87 5.25 0.60
N LEU A 204 25.19 4.60 -0.35
CA LEU A 204 24.44 3.38 -0.08
C LEU A 204 25.35 2.22 0.41
N GLU A 205 26.57 2.10 -0.14
CA GLU A 205 27.55 1.08 0.26
C GLU A 205 28.13 1.35 1.65
N SER A 206 28.44 2.61 1.99
CA SER A 206 29.30 2.96 3.14
C SER A 206 28.70 3.91 4.18
N GLY A 207 27.53 4.46 3.93
CA GLY A 207 26.90 5.52 4.72
C GLY A 207 27.49 6.92 4.50
N ARG A 208 28.41 7.11 3.55
CA ARG A 208 29.07 8.39 3.25
C ARG A 208 29.11 8.70 1.76
N ASP A 209 28.95 9.97 1.38
CA ASP A 209 29.23 10.41 0.01
C ASP A 209 30.74 10.38 -0.32
N GLU A 210 31.11 10.72 -1.55
CA GLU A 210 32.51 10.73 -1.98
C GLU A 210 33.39 11.79 -1.30
N PHE A 211 32.78 12.78 -0.66
CA PHE A 211 33.44 13.85 0.08
C PHE A 211 33.56 13.52 1.58
N GLY A 212 33.00 12.40 2.03
CA GLY A 212 33.03 11.94 3.41
C GLY A 212 31.85 12.41 4.27
N THR A 213 30.85 13.06 3.69
CA THR A 213 29.63 13.48 4.38
C THR A 213 28.78 12.25 4.71
N SER A 214 28.47 12.04 5.98
CA SER A 214 27.69 10.88 6.43
C SER A 214 26.19 11.12 6.35
N VAL A 215 25.40 10.05 6.27
CA VAL A 215 23.95 10.10 6.52
C VAL A 215 23.66 10.63 7.95
N PRO A 216 22.48 11.21 8.21
CA PRO A 216 22.18 11.90 9.46
C PRO A 216 22.46 11.10 10.74
N SER A 217 22.18 9.79 10.75
CA SER A 217 22.43 8.94 11.92
C SER A 217 23.89 8.51 12.08
N GLY A 218 24.74 8.72 11.07
CA GLY A 218 26.09 8.17 11.00
C GLY A 218 26.14 6.67 10.71
N ASN A 219 25.01 6.03 10.39
CA ASN A 219 24.96 4.62 10.01
C ASN A 219 25.77 4.33 8.73
N GLN A 220 26.33 3.12 8.62
CA GLN A 220 27.10 2.68 7.45
C GLN A 220 26.24 1.93 6.40
N LEU A 221 24.91 1.96 6.52
CA LEU A 221 23.94 1.37 5.60
C LEU A 221 24.26 -0.09 5.26
N HIS A 222 24.65 -0.40 4.01
CA HIS A 222 25.05 -1.74 3.60
C HIS A 222 26.16 -2.32 4.49
N ASN A 223 27.29 -1.63 4.62
CA ASN A 223 28.40 -2.10 5.45
C ASN A 223 28.00 -2.22 6.92
N GLY A 224 27.13 -1.32 7.39
CA GLY A 224 26.59 -1.34 8.74
C GLY A 224 25.77 -2.59 9.01
N MET A 225 24.93 -3.00 8.05
CA MET A 225 24.07 -4.17 8.18
C MET A 225 24.84 -5.49 8.17
N HIS A 226 25.90 -5.60 7.37
CA HIS A 226 26.84 -6.72 7.45
C HIS A 226 27.42 -6.86 8.88
N GLY A 227 27.82 -5.74 9.48
CA GLY A 227 28.28 -5.69 10.86
C GLY A 227 27.17 -6.03 11.87
N TYR A 228 25.96 -5.48 11.67
CA TYR A 228 24.82 -5.66 12.58
C TYR A 228 24.46 -7.12 12.73
N ILE A 229 24.47 -7.90 11.65
CA ILE A 229 24.21 -9.34 11.71
C ILE A 229 25.41 -10.11 12.27
N GLY A 230 26.64 -9.68 11.95
CA GLY A 230 27.86 -10.30 12.45
C GLY A 230 28.05 -11.74 11.95
N GLY A 231 28.92 -12.51 12.60
CA GLY A 231 29.22 -13.89 12.21
C GLY A 231 29.68 -14.02 10.75
N HIS A 232 28.99 -14.83 9.95
CA HIS A 232 29.30 -14.96 8.51
C HIS A 232 29.01 -13.67 7.74
N MET A 233 27.89 -12.99 8.02
CA MET A 233 27.54 -11.71 7.38
C MET A 233 28.59 -10.63 7.62
N GLY A 234 29.26 -10.65 8.78
CA GLY A 234 30.34 -9.71 9.10
C GLY A 234 31.66 -9.95 8.34
N ASN A 235 31.79 -11.05 7.60
CA ASN A 235 32.98 -11.36 6.82
C ASN A 235 32.66 -11.33 5.31
N PRO A 236 33.14 -10.33 4.55
CA PRO A 236 32.81 -10.18 3.13
C PRO A 236 33.33 -11.33 2.24
N MET A 237 34.23 -12.18 2.75
CA MET A 237 34.70 -13.35 2.02
C MET A 237 33.68 -14.50 2.03
N ILE A 238 32.76 -14.54 2.99
CA ILE A 238 31.84 -15.67 3.20
C ILE A 238 30.40 -15.23 3.57
N SER A 239 30.10 -13.94 3.50
CA SER A 239 28.79 -13.38 3.85
C SER A 239 27.61 -14.02 3.10
N PRO A 240 27.71 -14.43 1.81
CA PRO A 240 26.59 -15.08 1.13
C PRO A 240 26.25 -16.47 1.66
N PHE A 241 27.01 -17.02 2.60
CA PHE A 241 26.64 -18.26 3.27
C PHE A 241 25.36 -18.09 4.11
N ASP A 242 25.12 -16.89 4.64
CA ASP A 242 23.88 -16.56 5.34
C ASP A 242 22.78 -16.18 4.33
N PRO A 243 21.60 -16.84 4.33
CA PRO A 243 20.49 -16.43 3.48
C PRO A 243 20.07 -14.95 3.63
N ILE A 244 20.34 -14.31 4.78
CA ILE A 244 20.09 -12.88 5.00
C ILE A 244 20.83 -12.00 3.97
N PHE A 245 21.98 -12.45 3.45
CA PHE A 245 22.73 -11.74 2.41
C PHE A 245 21.84 -11.35 1.23
N TYR A 246 21.03 -12.30 0.74
CA TYR A 246 20.21 -12.08 -0.45
C TYR A 246 19.08 -11.08 -0.16
N LEU A 247 18.46 -11.15 1.03
CA LEU A 247 17.45 -10.17 1.45
C LEU A 247 18.04 -8.76 1.62
N HIS A 248 19.24 -8.69 2.20
CA HIS A 248 19.97 -7.46 2.40
C HIS A 248 20.30 -6.79 1.06
N HIS A 249 20.90 -7.53 0.12
CA HIS A 249 21.24 -7.00 -1.19
C HIS A 249 20.02 -6.76 -2.09
N CYS A 250 18.92 -7.51 -1.92
CA CYS A 250 17.66 -7.17 -2.57
C CYS A 250 17.10 -5.83 -2.07
N ASN A 251 17.36 -5.44 -0.82
CA ASN A 251 16.97 -4.10 -0.34
C ASN A 251 17.85 -2.99 -0.95
N ILE A 252 19.14 -3.24 -1.13
CA ILE A 252 20.05 -2.31 -1.83
C ILE A 252 19.59 -2.11 -3.27
N ASP A 253 19.26 -3.22 -3.93
CA ASP A 253 18.75 -3.20 -5.29
C ASP A 253 17.37 -2.52 -5.40
N ARG A 254 16.51 -2.67 -4.37
CA ARG A 254 15.24 -1.93 -4.21
C ARG A 254 15.49 -0.43 -4.18
N LEU A 255 16.41 0.02 -3.32
CA LEU A 255 16.75 1.45 -3.19
C LEU A 255 17.34 2.00 -4.49
N TRP A 256 18.15 1.22 -5.21
CA TRP A 256 18.63 1.62 -6.53
C TRP A 256 17.50 1.69 -7.56
N ALA A 257 16.59 0.73 -7.57
CA ALA A 257 15.40 0.76 -8.44
C ALA A 257 14.49 1.97 -8.18
N MET A 258 14.30 2.34 -6.90
CA MET A 258 13.56 3.55 -6.51
C MET A 258 14.28 4.82 -6.97
N TRP A 259 15.60 4.90 -6.78
CA TRP A 259 16.41 6.02 -7.27
C TRP A 259 16.36 6.14 -8.80
N GLN A 260 16.43 5.02 -9.53
CA GLN A 260 16.27 4.98 -10.98
C GLN A 260 14.89 5.50 -11.42
N ALA A 261 13.83 5.16 -10.70
CA ALA A 261 12.48 5.66 -10.97
C ALA A 261 12.34 7.18 -10.76
N ASP A 262 13.21 7.80 -9.96
CA ASP A 262 13.28 9.24 -9.72
C ASP A 262 14.19 9.96 -10.74
N GLY A 263 14.14 9.55 -12.01
CA GLY A 263 14.82 10.23 -13.11
C GLY A 263 16.26 9.79 -13.38
N HIS A 264 16.72 8.70 -12.76
CA HIS A 264 18.10 8.20 -12.89
C HIS A 264 18.23 6.86 -13.63
N ALA A 265 17.20 6.46 -14.40
CA ALA A 265 17.11 5.15 -15.05
C ALA A 265 18.34 4.75 -15.89
N THR A 266 18.93 5.70 -16.62
CA THR A 266 20.08 5.46 -17.52
C THR A 266 21.42 5.90 -16.94
N GLU A 267 21.49 6.27 -15.67
CA GLU A 267 22.69 6.90 -15.11
C GLU A 267 23.74 5.88 -14.67
N TYR A 268 24.96 6.00 -15.23
CA TYR A 268 26.17 5.34 -14.77
C TYR A 268 27.40 6.23 -15.05
N PRO A 269 28.42 6.29 -14.17
CA PRO A 269 29.54 7.21 -14.32
C PRO A 269 30.42 6.91 -15.54
N ALA A 270 30.42 7.80 -16.54
CA ALA A 270 31.28 7.71 -17.72
C ALA A 270 32.76 8.10 -17.44
N ALA A 271 33.02 8.81 -16.33
CA ALA A 271 34.35 9.25 -15.91
C ALA A 271 34.52 9.12 -14.39
N GLY A 272 35.76 9.06 -13.92
CA GLY A 272 36.09 8.89 -12.50
C GLY A 272 36.06 7.45 -11.99
N ALA A 273 35.56 6.51 -12.79
CA ALA A 273 35.65 5.08 -12.51
C ALA A 273 37.09 4.59 -12.73
N LYS A 274 37.53 3.64 -11.90
CA LYS A 274 38.70 2.80 -12.18
C LYS A 274 38.44 1.97 -13.45
N PRO A 275 39.48 1.54 -14.18
CA PRO A 275 39.34 0.91 -15.50
C PRO A 275 38.36 -0.28 -15.54
N GLU A 276 38.29 -1.07 -14.47
CA GLU A 276 37.45 -2.27 -14.37
C GLU A 276 36.01 -1.99 -13.89
N HIS A 277 35.71 -0.73 -13.56
CA HIS A 277 34.44 -0.31 -12.97
C HIS A 277 33.64 0.67 -13.83
N GLY A 278 34.14 1.01 -15.01
CA GLY A 278 33.43 1.84 -15.98
C GLY A 278 32.18 1.15 -16.56
N PRO A 279 31.30 1.90 -17.25
CA PRO A 279 30.00 1.41 -17.73
C PRO A 279 30.13 0.22 -18.69
N ALA A 280 31.14 0.27 -19.58
CA ALA A 280 31.40 -0.78 -20.56
C ALA A 280 32.26 -1.94 -20.03
N SER A 281 32.69 -1.88 -18.76
CA SER A 281 33.58 -2.89 -18.17
C SER A 281 32.81 -4.20 -17.95
N PRO A 282 33.36 -5.35 -18.38
CA PRO A 282 32.81 -6.66 -18.04
C PRO A 282 32.83 -6.91 -16.53
N MET A 283 31.74 -7.48 -16.01
CA MET A 283 31.66 -7.90 -14.61
C MET A 283 32.16 -9.33 -14.46
N TYR A 284 33.31 -9.54 -13.81
CA TYR A 284 33.81 -10.90 -13.52
C TYR A 284 32.95 -11.59 -12.45
N PRO A 285 32.47 -12.83 -12.65
CA PRO A 285 32.90 -13.80 -13.66
C PRO A 285 32.12 -13.80 -14.99
N TRP A 286 31.11 -12.96 -15.17
CA TRP A 286 30.29 -12.90 -16.38
C TRP A 286 30.96 -12.13 -17.53
N VAL A 287 32.16 -12.54 -17.89
CA VAL A 287 32.97 -11.95 -18.96
C VAL A 287 32.78 -12.65 -20.30
N GLY A 288 31.91 -13.67 -20.38
CA GLY A 288 31.76 -14.51 -21.57
C GLY A 288 33.04 -15.29 -21.86
N ALA A 289 33.41 -15.40 -23.13
CA ALA A 289 34.63 -16.10 -23.56
C ALA A 289 35.90 -15.22 -23.55
N ILE A 290 35.90 -14.06 -22.89
CA ILE A 290 37.04 -13.13 -22.88
C ILE A 290 38.18 -13.75 -22.05
N PRO A 291 39.37 -14.01 -22.62
CA PRO A 291 40.47 -14.64 -21.91
C PRO A 291 41.17 -13.68 -20.95
N GLY A 292 41.89 -14.23 -19.97
CA GLY A 292 42.80 -13.48 -19.09
C GLY A 292 42.17 -12.98 -17.78
N TYR A 293 40.86 -13.14 -17.60
CA TYR A 293 40.24 -12.97 -16.30
C TYR A 293 40.48 -14.20 -15.41
N SER A 294 40.78 -13.96 -14.13
CA SER A 294 41.02 -15.04 -13.15
C SER A 294 40.79 -14.55 -11.72
N SER A 295 40.94 -15.44 -10.73
CA SER A 295 41.02 -15.06 -9.32
C SER A 295 42.30 -15.55 -8.67
N THR A 296 42.79 -14.79 -7.69
CA THR A 296 43.87 -15.25 -6.80
C THR A 296 43.35 -15.98 -5.57
N ALA A 297 42.04 -15.94 -5.31
CA ALA A 297 41.43 -16.83 -4.36
C ALA A 297 41.37 -18.23 -5.00
N SER A 298 42.05 -19.19 -4.40
CA SER A 298 42.06 -20.59 -4.84
C SER A 298 41.45 -21.44 -3.75
N PHE A 299 40.53 -22.31 -4.12
CA PHE A 299 40.01 -23.36 -3.26
C PHE A 299 40.60 -24.70 -3.71
N PRO A 300 40.85 -25.64 -2.79
CA PRO A 300 41.31 -26.98 -3.13
C PRO A 300 40.35 -27.75 -4.06
N THR A 301 39.04 -27.58 -3.87
CA THR A 301 38.00 -28.38 -4.56
C THR A 301 37.01 -27.55 -5.36
N ILE A 302 36.67 -26.34 -4.89
CA ILE A 302 35.65 -25.50 -5.52
C ILE A 302 36.27 -24.70 -6.68
N VAL A 303 35.78 -24.92 -7.89
CA VAL A 303 36.23 -24.22 -9.10
C VAL A 303 35.20 -23.16 -9.48
N MET A 304 35.66 -22.07 -10.09
CA MET A 304 34.76 -21.06 -10.65
C MET A 304 33.87 -21.69 -11.73
N PRO A 305 32.54 -21.49 -11.69
CA PRO A 305 31.63 -22.03 -12.70
C PRO A 305 31.93 -21.44 -14.08
N ASP A 306 31.70 -22.23 -15.13
CA ASP A 306 31.81 -21.77 -16.51
C ASP A 306 30.62 -20.87 -16.87
N THR A 307 30.88 -19.57 -16.89
CA THR A 307 29.92 -18.52 -17.25
C THR A 307 30.00 -18.14 -18.72
N SER A 308 30.90 -18.74 -19.51
CA SER A 308 31.09 -18.38 -20.92
C SER A 308 29.83 -18.50 -21.78
N PRO A 309 28.90 -19.47 -21.57
CA PRO A 309 27.66 -19.55 -22.34
C PRO A 309 26.67 -18.41 -22.07
N LEU A 310 26.83 -17.68 -20.96
CA LEU A 310 25.96 -16.55 -20.62
C LEU A 310 26.32 -15.28 -21.39
N GLY A 311 27.46 -15.26 -22.08
CA GLY A 311 27.99 -14.08 -22.73
C GLY A 311 28.60 -13.08 -21.75
N THR A 312 29.08 -11.96 -22.29
CA THR A 312 29.65 -10.87 -21.50
C THR A 312 28.54 -9.96 -20.98
N VAL A 313 28.53 -9.69 -19.68
CA VAL A 313 27.63 -8.73 -19.05
C VAL A 313 28.46 -7.56 -18.50
N ARG A 314 28.06 -6.34 -18.86
CA ARG A 314 28.71 -5.10 -18.44
C ARG A 314 27.89 -4.38 -17.39
N ASN A 315 28.50 -3.44 -16.68
CA ASN A 315 27.80 -2.67 -15.65
C ASN A 315 26.55 -1.95 -16.20
N GLN A 316 26.67 -1.31 -17.36
CA GLN A 316 25.56 -0.59 -17.99
C GLN A 316 24.39 -1.50 -18.43
N ASP A 317 24.65 -2.79 -18.68
CA ASP A 317 23.62 -3.73 -19.14
C ASP A 317 22.61 -4.03 -18.00
N THR A 318 22.95 -3.67 -16.77
CA THR A 318 22.11 -3.87 -15.58
C THR A 318 21.14 -2.72 -15.27
N LEU A 319 21.23 -1.60 -16.02
CA LEU A 319 20.43 -0.40 -15.77
C LEU A 319 18.94 -0.66 -16.03
N ASN A 320 18.58 -1.21 -17.19
CA ASN A 320 17.20 -1.59 -17.49
C ASN A 320 16.90 -3.01 -16.96
N TYR A 321 16.92 -3.15 -15.64
CA TYR A 321 16.70 -4.44 -14.96
C TYR A 321 15.30 -5.02 -15.23
N ARG A 322 14.31 -4.15 -15.45
CA ARG A 322 12.93 -4.57 -15.73
C ARG A 322 12.89 -5.33 -17.05
N ALA A 323 13.39 -4.76 -18.14
CA ALA A 323 13.40 -5.45 -19.43
C ALA A 323 14.44 -6.58 -19.51
N ALA A 324 15.61 -6.40 -18.90
CA ALA A 324 16.69 -7.39 -18.98
C ALA A 324 16.45 -8.62 -18.09
N TYR A 325 15.90 -8.42 -16.89
CA TYR A 325 15.84 -9.42 -15.82
C TYR A 325 14.43 -9.64 -15.29
N GLY A 326 13.44 -8.96 -15.83
CA GLY A 326 12.05 -9.26 -15.62
C GLY A 326 11.48 -9.29 -14.22
N TYR A 327 12.00 -8.46 -13.31
CA TYR A 327 11.44 -8.28 -11.98
C TYR A 327 11.13 -6.81 -11.67
N SER A 328 10.31 -6.58 -10.65
CA SER A 328 10.04 -5.27 -10.03
C SER A 328 9.99 -5.39 -8.50
N TYR A 329 9.66 -4.30 -7.82
CA TYR A 329 9.52 -4.22 -6.37
C TYR A 329 8.10 -3.77 -6.00
N ASP A 330 7.60 -4.26 -4.87
CA ASP A 330 6.31 -3.87 -4.30
C ASP A 330 6.30 -2.42 -3.75
N THR A 331 7.44 -1.72 -3.79
CA THR A 331 7.58 -0.28 -3.50
C THR A 331 7.50 0.61 -4.75
N LEU A 332 7.30 0.02 -5.93
CA LEU A 332 7.12 0.74 -7.19
C LEU A 332 5.69 0.53 -7.69
N ALA A 333 4.81 1.46 -7.33
CA ALA A 333 3.40 1.41 -7.71
C ALA A 333 3.19 2.17 -9.03
N VAL A 334 2.31 1.64 -9.89
CA VAL A 334 1.87 2.32 -11.11
C VAL A 334 0.36 2.42 -11.10
N ILE A 335 -0.16 3.62 -11.34
CA ILE A 335 -1.59 3.89 -11.42
C ILE A 335 -1.93 4.91 -12.51
N GLY A 336 -2.79 4.49 -13.45
CA GLY A 336 -3.34 5.37 -14.48
C GLY A 336 -4.67 5.98 -14.04
N ILE A 337 -4.91 7.25 -14.38
CA ILE A 337 -6.19 7.93 -14.13
C ILE A 337 -6.82 8.33 -15.46
N GLY A 338 -7.97 7.74 -15.75
CA GLY A 338 -8.85 8.14 -16.84
C GLY A 338 -9.93 9.10 -16.33
N LEU A 339 -9.90 10.33 -16.82
CA LEU A 339 -10.78 11.41 -16.36
C LEU A 339 -11.75 11.88 -17.46
N ASP A 340 -13.03 11.64 -17.25
CA ASP A 340 -14.09 12.11 -18.16
C ASP A 340 -14.11 13.64 -18.28
N ARG A 341 -14.04 14.16 -19.51
CA ARG A 341 -14.16 15.59 -19.84
C ARG A 341 -15.27 15.85 -20.85
N THR A 342 -16.32 15.05 -20.80
CA THR A 342 -17.42 15.07 -21.77
C THR A 342 -18.48 16.09 -21.40
N GLY A 343 -19.43 16.37 -22.30
CA GLY A 343 -20.42 17.42 -22.08
C GLY A 343 -21.31 17.21 -20.86
N SER A 344 -21.47 15.97 -20.40
CA SER A 344 -22.24 15.66 -19.19
C SER A 344 -21.53 16.13 -17.91
N MET A 345 -20.20 16.27 -17.95
CA MET A 345 -19.40 16.78 -16.84
C MET A 345 -19.63 18.28 -16.54
N ALA A 346 -20.40 18.98 -17.38
CA ALA A 346 -20.85 20.35 -17.15
C ALA A 346 -22.12 20.45 -16.27
N ALA A 347 -22.81 19.33 -16.01
CA ALA A 347 -23.98 19.32 -15.15
C ALA A 347 -23.61 19.70 -13.70
N LEU A 348 -24.56 20.32 -12.99
CA LEU A 348 -24.37 20.63 -11.57
C LEU A 348 -24.61 19.40 -10.71
N THR A 349 -23.94 19.39 -9.56
CA THR A 349 -24.13 18.43 -8.49
C THR A 349 -24.01 19.19 -7.16
N PRO A 350 -24.64 18.73 -6.07
CA PRO A 350 -24.12 19.05 -4.73
C PRO A 350 -22.66 18.64 -4.76
N ASP A 351 -21.79 19.50 -4.27
CA ASP A 351 -20.36 19.21 -4.31
C ASP A 351 -20.08 17.89 -3.59
N PRO A 352 -19.66 16.83 -4.31
CA PRO A 352 -19.52 15.49 -3.77
C PRO A 352 -18.27 15.36 -2.90
N MET A 353 -17.55 16.46 -2.67
CA MET A 353 -16.47 16.54 -1.69
C MET A 353 -16.89 17.35 -0.47
N THR A 354 -17.75 18.37 -0.62
CA THR A 354 -18.11 19.29 0.47
C THR A 354 -19.53 19.12 1.02
N GLY A 355 -20.43 18.54 0.23
CA GLY A 355 -21.88 18.54 0.51
C GLY A 355 -22.52 19.93 0.56
N SER A 356 -21.78 20.99 0.23
CA SER A 356 -22.17 22.40 0.35
C SER A 356 -21.98 23.15 -0.97
N GLY A 357 -22.98 23.96 -1.34
CA GLY A 357 -22.97 24.68 -2.62
C GLY A 357 -23.13 23.78 -3.85
N THR A 358 -22.97 24.39 -5.02
CA THR A 358 -23.08 23.70 -6.32
C THR A 358 -21.79 23.82 -7.09
N VAL A 359 -21.31 22.69 -7.60
CA VAL A 359 -20.16 22.63 -8.49
C VAL A 359 -20.53 21.84 -9.73
N THR A 360 -19.75 22.02 -10.79
CA THR A 360 -19.84 21.12 -11.94
C THR A 360 -19.22 19.77 -11.59
N LYS A 361 -19.67 18.70 -12.25
CA LYS A 361 -19.05 17.38 -12.11
C LYS A 361 -17.53 17.42 -12.36
N TRP A 362 -17.12 18.19 -13.38
CA TRP A 362 -15.72 18.42 -13.73
C TRP A 362 -14.90 19.05 -12.59
N GLU A 363 -15.46 20.05 -11.91
CA GLU A 363 -14.78 20.72 -10.79
C GLU A 363 -14.44 19.72 -9.68
N ALA A 364 -15.43 18.94 -9.25
CA ALA A 364 -15.26 17.95 -8.21
C ALA A 364 -14.26 16.85 -8.62
N ALA A 365 -14.35 16.39 -9.86
CA ALA A 365 -13.45 15.40 -10.42
C ALA A 365 -11.98 15.86 -10.38
N ARG A 366 -11.71 17.12 -10.77
CA ARG A 366 -10.35 17.71 -10.66
C ARG A 366 -9.88 17.80 -9.22
N ARG A 367 -10.74 18.19 -8.27
CA ARG A 367 -10.38 18.26 -6.85
C ARG A 367 -10.00 16.88 -6.28
N GLY A 368 -10.73 15.84 -6.68
CA GLY A 368 -10.39 14.46 -6.31
C GLY A 368 -9.00 14.03 -6.80
N VAL A 369 -8.67 14.32 -8.06
CA VAL A 369 -7.33 14.03 -8.60
C VAL A 369 -6.25 14.88 -7.91
N SER A 370 -6.55 16.14 -7.57
CA SER A 370 -5.64 17.00 -6.81
C SER A 370 -5.33 16.42 -5.42
N ALA A 371 -6.35 15.91 -4.71
CA ALA A 371 -6.22 15.24 -3.43
C ALA A 371 -5.41 13.93 -3.54
N PHE A 372 -5.70 13.11 -4.56
CA PHE A 372 -4.91 11.92 -4.89
C PHE A 372 -3.42 12.23 -5.08
N LEU A 373 -3.11 13.29 -5.84
CA LEU A 373 -1.73 13.67 -6.12
C LEU A 373 -1.03 14.19 -4.87
N GLN A 374 -1.73 14.90 -3.96
CA GLN A 374 -1.16 15.27 -2.66
C GLN A 374 -0.77 14.03 -1.84
N ASP A 375 -1.65 13.03 -1.79
CA ASP A 375 -1.37 11.80 -1.04
C ASP A 375 -0.17 11.07 -1.64
N ALA A 376 -0.13 10.94 -2.97
CA ALA A 376 0.99 10.32 -3.68
C ALA A 376 2.32 11.09 -3.48
N GLU A 377 2.31 12.42 -3.49
CA GLU A 377 3.49 13.24 -3.18
C GLU A 377 3.98 13.00 -1.76
N THR A 378 3.07 12.88 -0.79
CA THR A 378 3.40 12.62 0.62
C THR A 378 3.97 11.22 0.79
N VAL A 379 3.40 10.22 0.11
CA VAL A 379 3.91 8.85 0.07
C VAL A 379 5.31 8.81 -0.55
N GLN A 380 5.55 9.53 -1.64
CA GLN A 380 6.89 9.65 -2.24
C GLN A 380 7.88 10.32 -1.27
N GLN A 381 7.49 11.44 -0.65
CA GLN A 381 8.31 12.16 0.32
C GLN A 381 8.67 11.28 1.53
N SER A 382 7.77 10.37 1.92
CA SER A 382 8.01 9.44 3.03
C SER A 382 9.18 8.48 2.76
N GLY A 383 9.53 8.27 1.49
CA GLY A 383 10.55 7.29 1.08
C GLY A 383 10.10 5.83 1.18
N ALA A 384 8.84 5.57 1.54
CA ALA A 384 8.32 4.22 1.68
C ALA A 384 8.01 3.57 0.32
N ILE A 385 7.29 4.28 -0.56
CA ILE A 385 6.76 3.78 -1.83
C ILE A 385 6.80 4.90 -2.86
N TYR A 386 7.18 4.57 -4.09
CA TYR A 386 7.25 5.50 -5.22
C TYR A 386 6.09 5.21 -6.16
N VAL A 387 5.25 6.23 -6.39
CA VAL A 387 4.04 6.12 -7.19
C VAL A 387 4.28 6.78 -8.54
N THR A 388 4.37 5.99 -9.60
CA THR A 388 4.31 6.47 -10.97
C THR A 388 2.85 6.60 -11.38
N ALA A 389 2.42 7.80 -11.74
CA ALA A 389 1.05 8.04 -12.17
C ALA A 389 1.00 8.85 -13.46
N GLY A 390 -0.08 8.66 -14.19
CA GLY A 390 -0.46 9.48 -15.34
C GLY A 390 -1.92 9.88 -15.23
N VAL A 391 -2.26 11.03 -15.81
CA VAL A 391 -3.66 11.48 -15.91
C VAL A 391 -3.95 11.82 -17.36
N LYS A 392 -4.96 11.16 -17.93
CA LYS A 392 -5.50 11.48 -19.25
C LYS A 392 -6.97 11.87 -19.14
N THR A 393 -7.32 12.93 -19.85
CA THR A 393 -8.72 13.30 -20.05
C THR A 393 -9.24 12.70 -21.34
N PHE A 394 -10.51 12.30 -21.37
CA PHE A 394 -11.14 11.75 -22.58
C PHE A 394 -12.46 12.42 -22.94
N ARG A 395 -12.71 12.56 -24.25
CA ARG A 395 -13.97 13.00 -24.83
C ARG A 395 -14.05 12.69 -26.33
N SER A 396 -15.21 12.89 -26.95
CA SER A 396 -15.43 12.78 -28.40
C SER A 396 -16.21 13.96 -28.95
N LEU A 397 -15.58 14.83 -29.74
CA LEU A 397 -16.24 15.96 -30.42
C LEU A 397 -16.65 15.61 -31.86
N ALA A 398 -15.71 15.02 -32.59
CA ALA A 398 -15.86 14.53 -33.97
C ALA A 398 -15.08 13.21 -34.15
N SER A 399 -13.95 13.09 -33.46
CA SER A 399 -13.21 11.87 -33.19
C SER A 399 -12.92 11.77 -31.69
N ASN A 400 -12.49 10.59 -31.24
CA ASN A 400 -12.02 10.39 -29.87
C ASN A 400 -10.76 11.24 -29.63
N GLU A 401 -10.71 11.91 -28.48
CA GLU A 401 -9.60 12.72 -28.00
C GLU A 401 -9.17 12.18 -26.63
N PHE A 402 -7.91 11.74 -26.53
CA PHE A 402 -7.28 11.31 -25.28
C PHE A 402 -6.09 12.21 -24.99
N SER A 403 -6.27 13.13 -24.05
CA SER A 403 -5.34 14.24 -23.82
C SER A 403 -4.62 14.06 -22.48
N PRO A 404 -3.28 13.84 -22.46
CA PRO A 404 -2.52 13.82 -21.21
C PRO A 404 -2.58 15.19 -20.54
N VAL A 405 -2.64 15.19 -19.21
CA VAL A 405 -2.68 16.42 -18.41
C VAL A 405 -1.27 16.91 -18.08
N PHE A 406 -0.36 15.99 -17.78
CA PHE A 406 1.03 16.34 -17.50
C PHE A 406 1.82 16.66 -18.79
N PRO A 407 2.80 17.57 -18.72
CA PRO A 407 3.68 17.87 -19.85
C PRO A 407 4.70 16.75 -20.08
N GLY A 408 5.06 16.50 -21.34
CA GLY A 408 6.08 15.51 -21.70
C GLY A 408 5.50 14.11 -21.86
N THR A 409 6.07 13.12 -21.17
CA THR A 409 5.51 11.75 -21.19
C THR A 409 4.18 11.73 -20.45
N PRO A 410 3.18 10.92 -20.87
CA PRO A 410 1.84 10.91 -20.27
C PRO A 410 1.77 10.52 -18.78
N TYR A 411 2.86 10.00 -18.22
CA TYR A 411 3.02 9.54 -16.85
C TYR A 411 4.42 9.92 -16.32
N GLY A 412 4.59 9.85 -15.02
CA GLY A 412 5.88 9.94 -14.34
C GLY A 412 5.78 9.74 -12.82
N LEU A 413 6.92 9.74 -12.13
CA LEU A 413 6.95 9.66 -10.67
C LEU A 413 6.28 10.88 -10.06
N VAL A 414 5.22 10.67 -9.26
CA VAL A 414 4.52 11.75 -8.58
C VAL A 414 5.41 12.31 -7.48
N LYS A 415 5.87 13.55 -7.65
CA LYS A 415 6.82 14.20 -6.74
C LYS A 415 6.61 15.71 -6.75
N ALA A 416 6.49 16.28 -5.57
CA ALA A 416 6.24 17.71 -5.39
C ALA A 416 7.32 18.56 -6.10
N GLY A 417 6.89 19.61 -6.80
CA GLY A 417 7.78 20.51 -7.53
C GLY A 417 8.32 19.97 -8.86
N THR A 418 7.89 18.79 -9.31
CA THR A 418 8.25 18.23 -10.62
C THR A 418 7.14 18.40 -11.66
N SER A 419 7.38 17.94 -12.90
CA SER A 419 6.37 17.91 -13.97
C SER A 419 5.20 16.97 -13.70
N TYR A 420 5.35 16.05 -12.74
CA TYR A 420 4.33 15.11 -12.30
C TYR A 420 3.98 15.43 -10.84
N SER A 421 3.35 16.58 -10.63
CA SER A 421 3.00 17.08 -9.31
C SER A 421 1.55 17.54 -9.29
N LYS A 422 0.98 17.61 -8.08
CA LYS A 422 -0.32 18.23 -7.83
C LYS A 422 -0.37 19.63 -8.41
N ALA A 423 0.65 20.44 -8.17
CA ALA A 423 0.71 21.83 -8.67
C ALA A 423 0.69 21.90 -10.20
N THR A 424 1.40 21.01 -10.89
CA THR A 424 1.37 20.93 -12.35
C THR A 424 0.01 20.48 -12.88
N PHE A 425 -0.61 19.48 -12.25
CA PHE A 425 -1.97 19.05 -12.58
C PHE A 425 -2.98 20.18 -12.40
N ASP A 426 -2.99 20.85 -11.24
CA ASP A 426 -3.91 21.93 -10.92
C ASP A 426 -3.81 23.06 -11.95
N GLY A 427 -2.57 23.45 -12.32
CA GLY A 427 -2.31 24.46 -13.33
C GLY A 427 -2.77 24.05 -14.74
N ALA A 428 -2.51 22.81 -15.16
CA ALA A 428 -2.89 22.31 -16.48
C ALA A 428 -4.41 22.11 -16.60
N ALA A 429 -5.05 21.56 -15.56
CA ALA A 429 -6.47 21.23 -15.56
C ALA A 429 -7.38 22.47 -15.42
N ALA A 430 -6.88 23.58 -14.86
CA ALA A 430 -7.64 24.83 -14.71
C ALA A 430 -8.11 25.43 -16.05
N GLY A 431 -7.34 25.23 -17.14
CA GLY A 431 -7.68 25.73 -18.48
C GLY A 431 -8.61 24.81 -19.28
N MET A 432 -8.90 23.60 -18.78
CA MET A 432 -9.64 22.59 -19.51
C MET A 432 -11.15 22.72 -19.28
N THR A 433 -11.94 22.54 -20.34
CA THR A 433 -13.40 22.59 -20.28
C THR A 433 -14.05 21.29 -20.79
N PRO A 434 -15.18 20.88 -20.18
CA PRO A 434 -15.99 19.75 -20.65
C PRO A 434 -16.64 19.98 -22.03
N GLY A 435 -16.84 18.90 -22.79
CA GLY A 435 -17.60 18.93 -24.06
C GLY A 435 -17.55 17.60 -24.84
N GLY A 436 -18.45 17.39 -25.79
CA GLY A 436 -18.50 16.15 -26.59
C GLY A 436 -19.21 14.97 -25.91
N GLY A 437 -19.09 13.76 -26.48
CA GLY A 437 -19.61 12.49 -25.95
C GLY A 437 -18.52 11.61 -25.34
N THR A 438 -18.91 10.50 -24.71
CA THR A 438 -18.05 9.65 -23.84
C THR A 438 -17.55 8.40 -24.58
N PRO A 439 -16.32 8.36 -25.13
CA PRO A 439 -15.78 7.18 -25.79
C PRO A 439 -15.21 6.16 -24.80
N LEU A 440 -16.04 5.66 -23.88
CA LEU A 440 -15.58 4.99 -22.66
C LEU A 440 -14.74 3.73 -22.89
N ALA A 441 -15.14 2.85 -23.82
CA ALA A 441 -14.36 1.64 -24.12
C ALA A 441 -13.00 1.99 -24.73
N ASP A 442 -13.00 2.90 -25.72
CA ASP A 442 -11.77 3.35 -26.37
C ASP A 442 -10.86 4.12 -25.39
N ALA A 443 -11.44 4.85 -24.42
CA ALA A 443 -10.71 5.55 -23.37
C ALA A 443 -10.08 4.58 -22.36
N LEU A 444 -10.80 3.54 -21.95
CA LEU A 444 -10.25 2.51 -21.06
C LEU A 444 -9.04 1.85 -21.71
N GLN A 445 -9.17 1.44 -22.98
CA GLN A 445 -8.06 0.85 -23.74
C GLN A 445 -6.87 1.82 -23.87
N ASP A 446 -7.11 3.10 -24.20
CA ASP A 446 -6.02 4.09 -24.33
C ASP A 446 -5.32 4.35 -22.98
N VAL A 447 -6.07 4.47 -21.88
CA VAL A 447 -5.49 4.65 -20.54
C VAL A 447 -4.65 3.44 -20.16
N GLU A 448 -5.15 2.23 -20.40
CA GLU A 448 -4.37 1.01 -20.18
C GLU A 448 -3.08 1.02 -21.01
N ASP A 449 -3.18 1.17 -22.33
CA ASP A 449 -2.06 1.06 -23.26
C ASP A 449 -0.97 2.13 -23.05
N THR A 450 -1.31 3.26 -22.45
CA THR A 450 -0.40 4.43 -22.42
C THR A 450 -0.01 4.91 -21.03
N LEU A 451 -0.81 4.63 -19.99
CA LEU A 451 -0.53 5.05 -18.61
C LEU A 451 -0.18 3.86 -17.70
N VAL A 452 -0.60 2.64 -18.06
CA VAL A 452 -0.54 1.47 -17.17
C VAL A 452 0.40 0.39 -17.73
N GLU A 453 0.17 -0.02 -18.98
CA GLU A 453 1.09 -0.81 -19.77
C GLU A 453 2.38 0.00 -20.06
N PRO A 454 3.54 -0.66 -20.19
CA PRO A 454 4.78 -0.14 -19.70
C PRO A 454 5.28 1.07 -20.51
N PRO A 455 5.59 2.15 -19.80
CA PRO A 455 6.53 3.20 -20.21
C PRO A 455 7.83 2.73 -20.89
N GLU A 456 8.41 1.63 -20.41
CA GLU A 456 9.81 1.24 -20.64
C GLU A 456 9.98 -0.08 -21.42
N GLY A 457 8.98 -0.48 -22.21
CA GLY A 457 9.12 -1.52 -23.26
C GLY A 457 9.09 -2.98 -22.80
N TRP A 458 9.03 -3.26 -21.49
CA TRP A 458 8.80 -4.61 -20.97
C TRP A 458 8.31 -4.60 -19.50
N THR A 459 7.27 -5.37 -19.18
CA THR A 459 6.67 -5.47 -17.84
C THR A 459 6.86 -6.87 -17.26
N PRO A 460 7.31 -7.01 -16.00
CA PRO A 460 7.20 -8.28 -15.28
C PRO A 460 5.73 -8.73 -15.25
N ALA A 461 5.49 -9.98 -15.66
CA ALA A 461 4.14 -10.51 -15.90
C ALA A 461 3.21 -10.44 -14.67
N ASP A 462 3.78 -10.44 -13.46
CA ASP A 462 3.03 -10.49 -12.21
C ASP A 462 2.97 -9.12 -11.49
N GLU A 463 3.49 -8.05 -12.09
CA GLU A 463 3.52 -6.74 -11.44
C GLU A 463 2.11 -6.12 -11.42
N PRO A 464 1.52 -5.89 -10.23
CA PRO A 464 0.18 -5.35 -10.11
C PRO A 464 0.15 -3.93 -10.64
N ARG A 465 -0.82 -3.70 -11.51
CA ARG A 465 -1.12 -2.39 -12.05
C ARG A 465 -2.49 -1.93 -11.61
N TYR A 466 -2.72 -0.63 -11.66
CA TYR A 466 -3.97 -0.05 -11.20
C TYR A 466 -4.44 1.04 -12.14
N LEU A 467 -5.75 1.14 -12.27
CA LEU A 467 -6.37 2.08 -13.17
C LEU A 467 -7.63 2.61 -12.50
N ALA A 468 -7.75 3.92 -12.36
CA ALA A 468 -8.95 4.57 -11.86
C ALA A 468 -9.70 5.26 -13.01
N MET A 469 -10.86 4.74 -13.38
CA MET A 469 -11.77 5.34 -14.34
C MET A 469 -12.85 6.13 -13.61
N LEU A 470 -12.90 7.44 -13.88
CA LEU A 470 -14.02 8.28 -13.48
C LEU A 470 -14.84 8.64 -14.72
N THR A 471 -16.13 8.29 -14.72
CA THR A 471 -17.08 8.61 -15.81
C THR A 471 -18.48 8.75 -15.25
N ASP A 472 -19.41 9.42 -15.93
CA ASP A 472 -20.82 9.34 -15.56
C ASP A 472 -21.60 8.23 -16.25
N GLY A 473 -21.05 7.58 -17.27
CA GLY A 473 -21.66 6.42 -17.92
C GLY A 473 -22.90 6.70 -18.79
N ILE A 474 -23.41 7.94 -18.82
CA ILE A 474 -24.73 8.26 -19.43
C ILE A 474 -24.67 8.36 -20.96
N LEU A 475 -23.57 8.88 -21.50
CA LEU A 475 -23.47 9.25 -22.92
C LEU A 475 -22.34 8.51 -23.62
N THR A 476 -22.39 7.19 -23.58
CA THR A 476 -21.42 6.37 -24.30
C THR A 476 -21.51 6.59 -25.80
N SER A 477 -20.35 6.74 -26.43
CA SER A 477 -20.14 6.90 -27.86
C SER A 477 -18.95 6.03 -28.26
N GLY A 478 -18.72 5.84 -29.57
CA GLY A 478 -17.62 4.98 -30.02
C GLY A 478 -17.90 3.50 -29.81
N SER A 479 -16.86 2.73 -29.51
CA SER A 479 -16.97 1.27 -29.35
C SER A 479 -17.79 0.91 -28.11
N PRO A 480 -18.64 -0.14 -28.16
CA PRO A 480 -19.30 -0.64 -26.96
C PRO A 480 -18.27 -1.29 -26.03
N LEU A 481 -18.49 -1.27 -24.71
CA LEU A 481 -17.61 -1.95 -23.75
C LEU A 481 -17.50 -3.46 -23.99
N SER A 482 -18.51 -4.07 -24.63
CA SER A 482 -18.46 -5.47 -25.07
C SER A 482 -17.40 -5.76 -26.13
N ALA A 483 -16.80 -4.73 -26.75
CA ALA A 483 -15.68 -4.90 -27.67
C ALA A 483 -14.37 -5.30 -26.96
N ILE A 484 -14.27 -5.04 -25.65
CA ILE A 484 -13.16 -5.48 -24.81
C ILE A 484 -13.67 -6.70 -24.00
N PRO A 485 -13.14 -7.92 -24.22
CA PRO A 485 -13.50 -9.08 -23.41
C PRO A 485 -13.18 -8.89 -21.92
N ASP A 486 -13.95 -9.52 -21.04
CA ASP A 486 -13.64 -9.54 -19.61
C ASP A 486 -12.29 -10.23 -19.36
N GLY A 487 -11.51 -9.71 -18.41
CA GLY A 487 -10.13 -10.16 -18.14
C GLY A 487 -9.08 -9.79 -19.20
N SER A 488 -9.40 -8.91 -20.16
CA SER A 488 -8.41 -8.42 -21.15
C SER A 488 -7.20 -7.74 -20.51
N PHE A 489 -7.38 -7.17 -19.32
CA PHE A 489 -6.36 -6.45 -18.54
C PHE A 489 -6.02 -7.21 -17.25
N ALA A 490 -5.66 -8.50 -17.39
CA ALA A 490 -5.47 -9.41 -16.25
C ALA A 490 -4.38 -8.96 -15.24
N GLY A 491 -3.43 -8.10 -15.65
CA GLY A 491 -2.43 -7.49 -14.76
C GLY A 491 -2.94 -6.28 -13.97
N THR A 492 -4.08 -5.71 -14.35
CA THR A 492 -4.55 -4.40 -13.90
C THR A 492 -5.80 -4.50 -13.04
N GLY A 493 -5.71 -3.98 -11.81
CA GLY A 493 -6.87 -3.74 -10.94
C GLY A 493 -7.56 -2.45 -11.32
N ILE A 494 -8.79 -2.55 -11.82
CA ILE A 494 -9.55 -1.40 -12.30
C ILE A 494 -10.52 -0.95 -11.20
N PHE A 495 -10.49 0.34 -10.90
CA PHE A 495 -11.48 1.03 -10.08
C PHE A 495 -12.35 1.85 -11.01
N ALA A 496 -13.66 1.78 -10.84
CA ALA A 496 -14.60 2.53 -11.64
C ALA A 496 -15.52 3.35 -10.74
N MET A 497 -15.63 4.64 -11.03
CA MET A 497 -16.55 5.52 -10.35
C MET A 497 -17.52 6.18 -11.32
N GLY A 498 -18.81 6.01 -11.05
CA GLY A 498 -19.91 6.71 -11.72
C GLY A 498 -20.10 8.11 -11.16
N PHE A 499 -20.15 9.16 -11.97
CA PHE A 499 -20.36 10.52 -11.50
C PHE A 499 -21.81 10.98 -11.67
N GLY A 500 -22.49 11.35 -10.59
CA GLY A 500 -23.79 12.04 -10.65
C GLY A 500 -24.76 11.56 -9.58
N THR A 501 -26.04 11.77 -9.82
CA THR A 501 -27.12 11.26 -8.95
C THR A 501 -27.33 9.76 -9.17
N ALA A 502 -28.05 9.04 -8.29
CA ALA A 502 -28.36 7.61 -8.49
C ALA A 502 -29.06 7.34 -9.82
N ALA A 503 -29.87 8.31 -10.26
CA ALA A 503 -30.58 8.23 -11.53
C ALA A 503 -29.65 8.44 -12.75
N ASP A 504 -28.47 9.00 -12.53
CA ASP A 504 -27.49 9.31 -13.55
C ASP A 504 -26.38 8.23 -13.66
N VAL A 505 -26.21 7.36 -12.67
CA VAL A 505 -25.13 6.37 -12.65
C VAL A 505 -25.56 5.05 -13.30
N ASP A 506 -24.82 4.62 -14.32
CA ASP A 506 -24.97 3.27 -14.89
C ASP A 506 -24.03 2.26 -14.20
N TYR A 507 -24.52 1.65 -13.13
CA TYR A 507 -23.79 0.64 -12.35
C TYR A 507 -23.38 -0.59 -13.18
N ALA A 508 -24.16 -0.98 -14.19
CA ALA A 508 -23.83 -2.12 -15.05
C ALA A 508 -22.61 -1.81 -15.93
N THR A 509 -22.52 -0.57 -16.43
CA THR A 509 -21.34 -0.08 -17.16
C THR A 509 -20.09 -0.05 -16.27
N LEU A 510 -20.20 0.40 -15.01
CA LEU A 510 -19.06 0.40 -14.08
C LEU A 510 -18.58 -1.00 -13.73
N ALA A 511 -19.51 -1.93 -13.44
CA ALA A 511 -19.16 -3.32 -13.19
C ALA A 511 -18.51 -3.96 -14.43
N ALA A 512 -18.97 -3.62 -15.63
CA ALA A 512 -18.36 -4.09 -16.88
C ALA A 512 -16.95 -3.52 -17.08
N LEU A 513 -16.66 -2.27 -16.68
CA LEU A 513 -15.29 -1.71 -16.68
C LEU A 513 -14.38 -2.51 -15.75
N VAL A 514 -14.82 -2.73 -14.51
CA VAL A 514 -14.05 -3.46 -13.50
C VAL A 514 -13.76 -4.90 -13.95
N ALA A 515 -14.74 -5.56 -14.57
CA ALA A 515 -14.60 -6.92 -15.09
C ALA A 515 -13.57 -7.05 -16.23
N LYS A 516 -13.11 -5.94 -16.85
CA LYS A 516 -12.02 -5.99 -17.84
C LYS A 516 -10.67 -6.25 -17.17
N GLY A 517 -10.53 -5.85 -15.91
CA GLY A 517 -9.34 -6.04 -15.11
C GLY A 517 -9.40 -7.29 -14.24
N ARG A 518 -8.44 -7.39 -13.33
CA ARG A 518 -8.45 -8.42 -12.27
C ARG A 518 -9.35 -8.00 -11.10
N SER A 519 -10.02 -8.97 -10.51
CA SER A 519 -10.72 -8.78 -9.23
C SER A 519 -9.72 -8.67 -8.09
N LEU A 520 -9.99 -7.77 -7.16
CA LEU A 520 -9.16 -7.51 -5.98
C LEU A 520 -9.78 -8.08 -4.68
N GLY A 521 -10.98 -8.67 -4.74
CA GLY A 521 -11.66 -9.27 -3.57
C GLY A 521 -12.36 -8.28 -2.64
N PHE A 522 -12.50 -7.01 -3.04
CA PHE A 522 -13.20 -5.94 -2.34
C PHE A 522 -13.80 -4.95 -3.34
N SER A 523 -14.56 -3.95 -2.84
CA SER A 523 -15.25 -2.96 -3.68
C SER A 523 -14.34 -2.19 -4.63
N GLN A 524 -14.56 -2.34 -5.94
CA GLN A 524 -13.90 -1.64 -7.03
C GLN A 524 -14.85 -0.67 -7.77
N VAL A 525 -16.17 -0.85 -7.63
CA VAL A 525 -17.19 0.09 -8.10
C VAL A 525 -17.54 1.12 -7.02
N PHE A 526 -17.55 2.39 -7.42
CA PHE A 526 -17.90 3.55 -6.60
C PHE A 526 -18.94 4.43 -7.34
N HIS A 527 -19.63 5.30 -6.62
CA HIS A 527 -20.65 6.20 -7.19
C HIS A 527 -20.57 7.58 -6.52
N GLY A 528 -20.62 8.65 -7.31
CA GLY A 528 -20.26 10.03 -6.94
C GLY A 528 -21.40 10.85 -6.38
N GLU A 529 -22.23 10.16 -5.63
CA GLU A 529 -23.54 10.63 -5.21
C GLU A 529 -23.49 11.42 -3.90
N ASN A 530 -22.47 11.16 -3.08
CA ASN A 530 -22.40 11.56 -1.67
C ASN A 530 -21.09 12.25 -1.33
N ALA A 531 -21.17 13.18 -0.38
CA ALA A 531 -20.03 13.97 0.05
C ALA A 531 -18.91 13.07 0.60
N GLY A 532 -17.69 13.29 0.11
CA GLY A 532 -16.51 12.50 0.46
C GLY A 532 -16.27 11.26 -0.42
N THR A 533 -17.21 10.86 -1.27
CA THR A 533 -17.07 9.59 -2.03
C THR A 533 -15.97 9.64 -3.08
N ILE A 534 -15.73 10.81 -3.69
CA ILE A 534 -14.60 10.99 -4.61
C ILE A 534 -13.27 10.86 -3.88
N ASP A 535 -13.18 11.38 -2.64
CA ASP A 535 -11.98 11.23 -1.82
C ASP A 535 -11.71 9.77 -1.54
N LYS A 536 -12.72 9.05 -1.05
CA LYS A 536 -12.64 7.61 -0.77
C LYS A 536 -12.28 6.80 -2.01
N PHE A 537 -12.86 7.11 -3.17
CA PHE A 537 -12.52 6.44 -4.42
C PHE A 537 -11.02 6.52 -4.72
N TYR A 538 -10.46 7.74 -4.70
CA TYR A 538 -9.06 7.93 -5.02
C TYR A 538 -8.11 7.46 -3.89
N SER A 539 -8.45 7.72 -2.63
CA SER A 539 -7.65 7.25 -1.48
C SER A 539 -7.66 5.72 -1.38
N ASN A 540 -8.79 5.06 -1.65
CA ASN A 540 -8.85 3.60 -1.74
C ASN A 540 -8.02 3.11 -2.93
N ALA A 541 -8.22 3.66 -4.14
CA ALA A 541 -7.43 3.27 -5.31
C ALA A 541 -5.92 3.41 -5.06
N LEU A 542 -5.49 4.52 -4.44
CA LEU A 542 -4.10 4.72 -4.03
C LEU A 542 -3.65 3.68 -3.01
N ALA A 543 -4.39 3.51 -1.91
CA ALA A 543 -4.07 2.57 -0.84
C ALA A 543 -3.84 1.17 -1.39
N ARG A 544 -4.69 0.72 -2.32
CA ARG A 544 -4.54 -0.56 -3.01
C ARG A 544 -3.32 -0.59 -3.91
N ALA A 545 -3.09 0.47 -4.66
CA ALA A 545 -1.91 0.58 -5.52
C ALA A 545 -0.59 0.42 -4.76
N ILE A 546 -0.55 0.92 -3.53
CA ILE A 546 0.62 0.87 -2.64
C ILE A 546 0.60 -0.32 -1.67
N GLY A 547 -0.39 -1.22 -1.78
CA GLY A 547 -0.48 -2.47 -1.00
C GLY A 547 -0.99 -2.33 0.43
N PHE A 548 -1.77 -1.29 0.74
CA PHE A 548 -2.37 -1.01 2.03
C PHE A 548 -3.84 -1.49 2.08
N THR A 549 -4.32 -1.73 3.30
CA THR A 549 -5.69 -2.14 3.60
C THR A 549 -6.36 -1.16 4.56
N THR A 550 -7.67 -1.01 4.46
CA THR A 550 -8.43 -0.09 5.33
C THR A 550 -8.37 -0.55 6.79
N VAL A 551 -8.06 0.39 7.68
CA VAL A 551 -8.16 0.23 9.14
C VAL A 551 -9.34 1.01 9.68
N PHE A 552 -9.54 2.22 9.17
CA PHE A 552 -10.55 3.14 9.64
C PHE A 552 -11.01 4.03 8.48
N ASP A 553 -12.30 4.15 8.20
CA ASP A 553 -12.83 4.94 7.06
C ASP A 553 -14.20 5.63 7.33
N PRO A 554 -14.38 6.45 8.39
CA PRO A 554 -15.62 7.19 8.60
C PRO A 554 -15.63 8.59 7.94
N VAL A 555 -16.77 9.24 8.06
CA VAL A 555 -16.94 10.68 7.89
C VAL A 555 -17.61 11.19 9.15
N VAL A 556 -17.07 12.27 9.69
CA VAL A 556 -17.50 12.86 10.94
C VAL A 556 -18.17 14.19 10.65
N GLU A 557 -19.28 14.49 11.31
CA GLU A 557 -19.86 15.84 11.34
C GLU A 557 -19.48 16.52 12.67
N LEU A 558 -18.89 17.71 12.62
CA LEU A 558 -18.50 18.51 13.79
C LEU A 558 -19.09 19.93 13.70
N TYR A 559 -19.64 20.45 14.81
CA TYR A 559 -20.00 21.85 14.97
C TYR A 559 -18.78 22.65 15.44
N ALA A 560 -18.87 23.97 15.31
CA ALA A 560 -17.83 24.84 15.84
C ALA A 560 -17.64 24.61 17.36
N GLY A 561 -16.38 24.39 17.78
CA GLY A 561 -16.06 24.09 19.17
C GLY A 561 -16.30 22.64 19.60
N GLU A 562 -16.38 21.72 18.65
CA GLU A 562 -16.42 20.28 18.92
C GLU A 562 -15.17 19.56 18.43
N HIS A 563 -14.91 18.39 19.01
CA HIS A 563 -13.85 17.48 18.58
C HIS A 563 -14.26 16.02 18.72
N THR A 564 -13.50 15.15 18.06
CA THR A 564 -13.59 13.70 18.23
C THR A 564 -12.20 13.07 18.25
N HIS A 565 -12.12 11.91 18.89
CA HIS A 565 -10.93 11.09 18.98
C HIS A 565 -11.12 9.84 18.13
N LEU A 566 -10.40 9.76 17.02
CA LEU A 566 -10.45 8.63 16.11
C LEU A 566 -9.34 7.66 16.51
N GLU A 567 -9.77 6.56 17.10
CA GLU A 567 -8.89 5.55 17.70
C GLU A 567 -8.67 4.38 16.74
N PHE A 568 -7.41 4.00 16.57
CA PHE A 568 -7.01 2.85 15.75
C PHE A 568 -5.83 2.12 16.39
N TRP A 569 -5.79 0.80 16.20
CA TRP A 569 -4.75 -0.04 16.81
C TRP A 569 -3.64 -0.35 15.82
N ALA A 570 -2.40 -0.16 16.29
CA ALA A 570 -1.24 -0.76 15.70
C ALA A 570 -0.98 -2.12 16.34
N THR A 571 -0.99 -3.18 15.53
CA THR A 571 -0.87 -4.56 16.01
C THR A 571 0.57 -5.01 15.88
N SER A 572 0.98 -5.41 14.68
CA SER A 572 2.16 -6.25 14.45
C SER A 572 3.54 -5.63 14.75
N GLY A 573 3.63 -4.44 15.34
CA GLY A 573 4.88 -3.71 15.50
C GLY A 573 5.49 -3.26 14.16
N GLU A 574 4.96 -3.61 13.01
CA GLU A 574 5.71 -3.55 11.74
C GLU A 574 4.90 -2.84 10.65
N GLU A 575 3.86 -2.13 11.08
CA GLU A 575 2.93 -1.47 10.21
C GLU A 575 3.51 -0.17 9.64
N VAL A 576 3.00 0.20 8.49
CA VAL A 576 3.13 1.56 7.95
C VAL A 576 1.70 2.07 7.77
N PHE A 577 1.41 3.27 8.26
CA PHE A 577 0.08 3.86 8.13
C PHE A 577 0.08 4.99 7.11
N LEU A 578 -1.01 5.08 6.36
CA LEU A 578 -1.38 6.24 5.55
C LEU A 578 -2.67 6.81 6.15
N ILE A 579 -2.62 8.04 6.65
CA ILE A 579 -3.79 8.76 7.17
C ILE A 579 -4.09 9.88 6.21
N THR A 580 -5.32 9.96 5.71
CA THR A 580 -5.82 11.08 4.92
C THR A 580 -7.04 11.67 5.61
N ALA A 581 -7.07 12.99 5.76
CA ALA A 581 -8.21 13.68 6.31
C ALA A 581 -8.55 14.91 5.46
N GLN A 582 -9.79 15.00 5.01
CA GLN A 582 -10.27 16.09 4.17
C GLN A 582 -11.52 16.70 4.79
N GLY A 583 -11.37 17.89 5.34
CA GLY A 583 -12.51 18.73 5.67
C GLY A 583 -13.33 18.98 4.42
N MET A 584 -14.65 18.89 4.55
CA MET A 584 -15.61 19.21 3.52
C MET A 584 -15.67 20.70 3.20
N ASP A 585 -14.82 21.54 3.78
CA ASP A 585 -14.51 22.86 3.24
C ASP A 585 -13.00 22.87 2.92
N PHE A 586 -12.67 22.58 1.66
CA PHE A 586 -11.28 22.50 1.15
C PHE A 586 -10.44 23.74 1.42
N SER A 587 -11.04 24.89 1.67
CA SER A 587 -10.26 26.09 1.95
C SER A 587 -10.24 26.43 3.42
N ASP A 588 -10.94 25.68 4.27
CA ASP A 588 -11.13 26.06 5.65
C ASP A 588 -9.91 25.71 6.51
N PRO A 589 -9.13 26.71 6.97
CA PRO A 589 -8.04 26.49 7.92
C PRO A 589 -8.55 26.17 9.34
N ASN A 590 -9.87 26.17 9.57
CA ASN A 590 -10.45 25.95 10.89
C ASN A 590 -10.44 24.49 11.35
N TRP A 591 -10.02 23.55 10.49
CA TRP A 591 -9.76 22.17 10.88
C TRP A 591 -8.39 22.04 11.54
N SER A 592 -8.37 21.52 12.77
CA SER A 592 -7.15 21.23 13.53
C SER A 592 -7.01 19.73 13.79
N PHE A 593 -5.78 19.24 13.69
CA PHE A 593 -5.44 17.82 13.83
C PHE A 593 -4.27 17.60 14.78
N HIS A 594 -4.43 16.67 15.72
CA HIS A 594 -3.34 16.19 16.58
C HIS A 594 -3.24 14.66 16.49
N LEU A 595 -2.03 14.11 16.40
CA LEU A 595 -1.78 12.67 16.42
C LEU A 595 -1.04 12.28 17.69
N GLN A 596 -1.64 11.38 18.46
CA GLN A 596 -1.08 10.82 19.68
C GLN A 596 -0.67 9.36 19.46
N ALA A 597 0.56 9.04 19.86
CA ALA A 597 1.12 7.69 19.88
C ALA A 597 0.65 6.90 21.13
N PRO A 598 0.82 5.56 21.17
CA PRO A 598 0.35 4.71 22.27
C PRO A 598 0.92 5.05 23.65
N ASP A 599 2.10 5.66 23.69
CA ASP A 599 2.75 6.13 24.93
C ASP A 599 2.19 7.47 25.43
N GLY A 600 1.23 8.05 24.71
CA GLY A 600 0.62 9.35 25.00
C GLY A 600 1.34 10.55 24.37
N THR A 601 2.48 10.34 23.68
CA THR A 601 3.23 11.41 23.04
C THR A 601 2.48 11.97 21.84
N ILE A 602 2.39 13.30 21.73
CA ILE A 602 1.89 13.96 20.51
C ILE A 602 3.01 14.01 19.47
N VAL A 603 2.88 13.23 18.42
CA VAL A 603 3.88 13.11 17.33
C VAL A 603 3.57 14.04 16.15
N TYR A 604 2.38 14.62 16.10
CA TYR A 604 1.98 15.68 15.16
C TYR A 604 0.93 16.59 15.78
N ALA A 605 1.05 17.91 15.56
CA ALA A 605 0.05 18.90 15.96
C ALA A 605 0.09 20.14 15.05
N ASP A 606 -1.08 20.58 14.56
CA ASP A 606 -1.20 21.81 13.76
C ASP A 606 -0.70 23.06 14.52
N GLY A 607 -0.03 23.98 13.81
CA GLY A 607 0.38 25.27 14.38
C GLY A 607 1.62 25.23 15.30
N SER A 608 2.27 24.08 15.45
CA SER A 608 3.51 23.89 16.21
C SER A 608 4.78 24.50 15.57
N GLY A 609 4.63 25.39 14.57
CA GLY A 609 5.72 26.12 13.93
C GLY A 609 6.34 25.44 12.70
N HIS A 610 5.72 24.37 12.19
CA HIS A 610 6.20 23.60 11.04
C HIS A 610 5.45 23.86 9.72
N ASP A 611 4.40 24.70 9.75
CA ASP A 611 3.39 24.76 8.67
C ASP A 611 3.55 25.91 7.66
N GLU A 612 4.55 26.78 7.79
CA GLU A 612 4.76 27.87 6.83
C GLU A 612 6.11 27.78 6.11
N ALA A 613 6.14 26.94 5.07
CA ALA A 613 6.93 27.04 3.82
C ALA A 613 7.33 25.65 3.35
N GLY A 614 7.15 25.36 2.05
CA GLY A 614 7.57 24.11 1.41
C GLY A 614 9.07 23.86 1.45
N GLY A 615 9.58 23.44 2.61
CA GLY A 615 10.99 23.19 2.87
C GLY A 615 11.16 22.15 3.97
N THR A 616 11.84 21.06 3.60
CA THR A 616 12.60 20.12 4.45
C THR A 616 12.29 20.09 5.95
N SER A 617 11.79 18.95 6.41
CA SER A 617 11.64 18.55 7.82
C SER A 617 12.86 18.94 8.67
N GLN A 618 12.80 20.06 9.39
CA GLN A 618 13.63 20.25 10.58
C GLN A 618 12.88 19.68 11.76
N ARG A 619 13.42 18.56 12.24
CA ARG A 619 12.89 17.70 13.29
C ARG A 619 12.99 18.40 14.65
N HIS A 620 11.99 18.19 15.51
CA HIS A 620 12.19 18.26 16.94
C HIS A 620 13.17 17.17 17.39
N SER A 621 14.47 17.45 17.31
CA SER A 621 15.43 16.85 18.25
C SER A 621 15.22 17.53 19.60
N GLY A 622 14.17 17.10 20.32
CA GLY A 622 13.92 17.56 21.68
C GLY A 622 15.14 17.30 22.54
N HIS A 623 15.73 18.36 23.07
CA HIS A 623 16.74 18.28 24.11
C HIS A 623 16.26 17.33 25.21
N ALA A 624 17.09 16.35 25.53
CA ALA A 624 16.98 15.55 26.74
C ALA A 624 16.91 16.51 27.95
N GLY A 625 15.72 16.74 28.47
CA GLY A 625 15.51 17.38 29.76
C GLY A 625 16.05 16.46 30.84
N HIS A 626 17.16 16.86 31.46
CA HIS A 626 17.66 16.24 32.68
C HIS A 626 16.60 16.32 33.79
N GLY A 627 15.97 15.19 34.13
CA GLY A 627 15.09 15.10 35.29
C GLY A 627 14.24 13.84 35.36
N GLY A 628 14.81 12.74 35.86
CA GLY A 628 14.06 11.68 36.56
C GLY A 628 13.23 10.69 35.73
N GLY A 629 13.85 9.61 35.28
CA GLY A 629 13.28 8.25 35.35
C GLY A 629 11.94 7.93 34.68
N CYS A 630 11.77 8.21 33.38
CA CYS A 630 10.83 7.46 32.54
C CYS A 630 11.55 7.02 31.24
N GLY A 631 11.46 5.74 30.90
CA GLY A 631 12.21 5.10 29.81
C GLY A 631 11.80 5.63 28.43
N CYS A 632 12.76 6.27 27.77
CA CYS A 632 12.62 6.98 26.51
C CYS A 632 12.43 6.01 25.33
N CYS A 633 11.34 6.14 24.58
CA CYS A 633 11.23 5.51 23.28
C CYS A 633 11.89 6.35 22.18
N ARG A 634 12.40 5.68 21.15
CA ARG A 634 12.71 6.33 19.89
C ARG A 634 11.40 6.73 19.20
N ASN A 635 11.28 7.99 18.79
CA ASN A 635 10.08 8.48 18.11
C ASN A 635 9.93 7.84 16.72
N PRO A 636 8.71 7.47 16.31
CA PRO A 636 8.42 7.07 14.95
C PRO A 636 8.62 8.23 13.96
N ASP A 637 8.82 7.92 12.69
CA ASP A 637 8.92 8.93 11.63
C ASP A 637 7.51 9.25 11.09
N VAL A 638 7.19 10.55 11.10
CA VAL A 638 5.93 11.10 10.59
C VAL A 638 6.24 11.99 9.40
N THR A 639 5.77 11.61 8.22
CA THR A 639 5.77 12.49 7.03
C THR A 639 4.43 13.18 6.93
N VAL A 640 4.42 14.48 6.71
CA VAL A 640 3.21 15.30 6.72
C VAL A 640 3.12 16.16 5.47
N ASN A 641 1.91 16.29 4.94
CA ASN A 641 1.55 17.33 4.00
C ASN A 641 0.18 17.92 4.38
N ARG A 642 0.16 19.23 4.63
CA ARG A 642 -1.04 20.00 4.96
C ARG A 642 -1.24 21.07 3.89
N SER A 643 -2.29 20.93 3.08
CA SER A 643 -2.60 21.90 2.01
C SER A 643 -4.09 21.89 1.70
N ASN A 644 -4.70 23.06 1.46
CA ASN A 644 -6.12 23.20 1.12
C ASN A 644 -7.04 22.31 1.99
N GLY A 645 -6.99 22.49 3.31
CA GLY A 645 -7.90 21.77 4.21
C GLY A 645 -7.69 20.25 4.24
N ARG A 646 -6.78 19.68 3.43
CA ARG A 646 -6.36 18.28 3.42
C ARG A 646 -5.13 18.05 4.30
N LEU A 647 -5.18 17.01 5.11
CA LEU A 647 -4.03 16.47 5.84
C LEU A 647 -3.71 15.09 5.25
N THR A 648 -2.44 14.86 4.93
CA THR A 648 -1.92 13.53 4.61
C THR A 648 -0.75 13.22 5.52
N LEU A 649 -0.79 12.09 6.22
CA LEU A 649 0.29 11.58 7.08
C LEU A 649 0.75 10.21 6.59
N VAL A 650 2.06 9.97 6.60
CA VAL A 650 2.63 8.62 6.50
C VAL A 650 3.43 8.34 7.78
N LEU A 651 3.03 7.29 8.51
CA LEU A 651 3.66 6.89 9.76
C LEU A 651 4.52 5.65 9.51
N GLN A 652 5.80 5.74 9.87
CA GLN A 652 6.73 4.62 9.83
C GLN A 652 7.33 4.42 11.22
N ARG A 653 7.40 3.16 11.66
CA ARG A 653 7.98 2.82 12.97
C ARG A 653 9.37 3.38 13.20
N ASP A 654 10.22 3.40 12.17
CA ASP A 654 11.61 3.88 12.23
C ASP A 654 12.39 3.33 13.44
N SER A 655 12.28 2.01 13.68
CA SER A 655 12.87 1.34 14.84
C SER A 655 12.41 1.84 16.23
N ALA A 656 11.23 2.47 16.34
CA ALA A 656 10.60 2.74 17.63
C ALA A 656 10.37 1.43 18.42
N ASP A 657 10.50 1.48 19.74
CA ASP A 657 10.27 0.31 20.58
C ASP A 657 8.79 -0.08 20.58
N ALA A 658 8.51 -1.38 20.79
CA ALA A 658 7.14 -1.90 20.74
C ALA A 658 6.15 -1.11 21.64
N PRO A 659 6.48 -0.73 22.90
CA PRO A 659 5.55 0.04 23.75
C PRO A 659 5.14 1.42 23.21
N CYS A 660 5.88 1.95 22.24
CA CYS A 660 5.63 3.28 21.65
C CYS A 660 5.10 3.21 20.22
N TRP A 661 4.89 2.00 19.72
CA TRP A 661 4.31 1.77 18.40
C TRP A 661 3.09 0.86 18.46
N VAL A 662 3.19 -0.28 19.14
CA VAL A 662 2.10 -1.25 19.32
C VAL A 662 1.13 -0.71 20.36
N GLY A 663 -0.15 -0.69 20.01
CA GLY A 663 -1.22 -0.22 20.87
C GLY A 663 -2.13 0.80 20.21
N LEU A 664 -2.86 1.52 21.04
CA LEU A 664 -3.89 2.47 20.64
C LEU A 664 -3.27 3.80 20.19
N TRP A 665 -3.41 4.10 18.90
CA TRP A 665 -3.16 5.41 18.34
C TRP A 665 -4.44 6.24 18.31
N ARG A 666 -4.29 7.55 18.42
CA ARG A 666 -5.44 8.47 18.43
C ARG A 666 -5.19 9.68 17.55
N LEU A 667 -6.01 9.83 16.50
CA LEU A 667 -6.10 11.06 15.72
C LEU A 667 -7.23 11.92 16.30
N MET A 668 -6.86 13.06 16.86
CA MET A 668 -7.79 14.07 17.36
C MET A 668 -8.11 15.04 16.23
N VAL A 669 -9.40 15.29 16.02
CA VAL A 669 -9.92 16.16 14.96
C VAL A 669 -10.85 17.18 15.58
N SER A 670 -10.62 18.46 15.31
CA SER A 670 -11.46 19.55 15.82
C SER A 670 -11.80 20.58 14.76
N TYR A 671 -12.96 21.24 14.93
CA TYR A 671 -13.46 22.26 14.00
C TYR A 671 -13.69 23.60 14.71
N ARG A 672 -13.06 24.67 14.21
CA ARG A 672 -13.13 26.05 14.75
C ARG A 672 -12.82 26.15 16.25
N ALA A 673 -11.96 25.27 16.74
CA ALA A 673 -11.61 25.20 18.16
C ALA A 673 -10.32 25.97 18.48
N ARG A 674 -10.29 26.67 19.62
CA ARG A 674 -9.07 27.28 20.17
C ARG A 674 -8.47 26.51 21.34
N ASP A 675 -9.26 25.66 22.02
CA ASP A 675 -8.86 24.87 23.19
C ASP A 675 -9.69 23.59 23.27
N GLU A 676 -9.05 22.42 23.21
CA GLU A 676 -9.73 21.12 23.20
C GLU A 676 -10.26 20.67 24.56
N THR A 677 -9.74 21.25 25.65
CA THR A 677 -10.16 20.90 27.01
C THR A 677 -11.56 21.41 27.37
N ALA A 678 -12.11 22.32 26.56
CA ALA A 678 -13.42 22.96 26.78
C ALA A 678 -14.51 22.44 25.81
N MET A 679 -14.24 21.38 25.05
CA MET A 679 -15.09 20.94 23.95
C MET A 679 -15.92 19.68 24.26
N THR A 680 -17.01 19.48 23.51
CA THR A 680 -17.84 18.26 23.55
C THR A 680 -17.17 17.16 22.71
N MET A 681 -17.19 15.90 23.20
CA MET A 681 -16.58 14.72 22.58
C MET A 681 -17.64 13.67 22.21
N PHE A 682 -17.54 13.11 21.00
CA PHE A 682 -18.41 12.02 20.50
C PHE A 682 -17.74 10.65 20.61
N LEU A 683 -18.55 9.59 20.73
CA LEU A 683 -18.08 8.20 20.89
C LEU A 683 -18.10 7.41 19.56
N PRO A 684 -17.28 6.35 19.42
CA PRO A 684 -17.11 5.64 18.15
C PRO A 684 -18.37 5.02 17.52
N GLY A 685 -19.40 4.64 18.28
CA GLY A 685 -20.60 4.01 17.69
C GLY A 685 -21.44 4.98 16.84
N GLU A 686 -21.40 6.28 17.16
CA GLU A 686 -22.02 7.32 16.33
C GLU A 686 -21.33 7.48 14.96
N LEU A 687 -20.10 6.95 14.84
CA LEU A 687 -19.33 6.93 13.59
C LEU A 687 -19.71 5.75 12.68
N MET A 688 -20.45 4.73 13.16
CA MET A 688 -20.83 3.50 12.42
C MET A 688 -21.80 3.69 11.25
N ILE A 689 -22.09 4.94 10.89
CA ILE A 689 -22.88 5.24 9.72
C ILE A 689 -21.96 5.19 8.49
N PRO A 690 -22.15 4.25 7.56
CA PRO A 690 -21.34 4.17 6.36
C PRO A 690 -21.66 5.36 5.44
N VAL A 691 -20.62 6.08 5.06
CA VAL A 691 -20.76 7.41 4.42
C VAL A 691 -20.75 7.32 2.90
N SER A 692 -20.59 6.11 2.38
CA SER A 692 -21.03 5.86 1.03
C SER A 692 -22.56 5.97 0.91
N ALA A 693 -23.33 6.00 2.01
CA ALA A 693 -24.76 6.36 2.00
C ALA A 693 -25.00 7.84 1.80
N GLY A 694 -26.17 8.17 1.25
CA GLY A 694 -26.69 9.53 1.13
C GLY A 694 -26.39 10.42 2.33
N PRO A 695 -26.33 11.76 2.17
CA PRO A 695 -25.98 12.64 3.28
C PRO A 695 -26.89 12.36 4.47
N VAL A 696 -26.25 12.13 5.62
CA VAL A 696 -26.68 11.37 6.80
C VAL A 696 -27.84 11.99 7.61
N ARG A 697 -28.76 12.77 6.98
CA ARG A 697 -30.01 13.45 7.48
C ARG A 697 -30.11 14.94 7.14
N GLY A 698 -30.43 15.22 5.88
CA GLY A 698 -30.93 16.53 5.45
C GLY A 698 -31.30 16.49 3.96
N PRO A 699 -32.00 17.51 3.43
CA PRO A 699 -32.34 17.54 2.01
C PRO A 699 -31.08 17.47 1.15
N ARG A 700 -30.98 16.41 0.35
CA ARG A 700 -29.75 16.00 -0.34
C ARG A 700 -29.41 16.94 -1.50
N TYR A 701 -30.39 17.25 -2.34
CA TYR A 701 -30.29 18.17 -3.46
C TYR A 701 -30.92 19.52 -3.13
N ALA A 702 -31.91 19.63 -2.23
CA ALA A 702 -32.59 20.91 -1.99
C ALA A 702 -31.63 22.05 -1.57
N ARG A 703 -30.47 21.71 -0.98
CA ARG A 703 -29.37 22.64 -0.66
C ARG A 703 -28.83 23.41 -1.87
N ILE A 704 -28.93 22.85 -3.08
CA ILE A 704 -28.60 23.53 -4.36
C ILE A 704 -29.41 24.82 -4.55
N LEU A 705 -30.60 24.89 -3.96
CA LEU A 705 -31.52 26.02 -4.12
C LEU A 705 -31.37 27.10 -3.05
N ASP A 706 -30.62 26.84 -1.97
CA ASP A 706 -30.44 27.81 -0.90
C ASP A 706 -29.43 28.88 -1.31
N GLN A 707 -29.78 30.15 -1.03
CA GLN A 707 -28.91 31.30 -1.29
C GLN A 707 -27.99 31.61 -0.12
N LYS A 708 -28.29 31.08 1.07
CA LYS A 708 -27.38 31.08 2.22
C LYS A 708 -26.75 29.70 2.30
N LEU A 709 -25.43 29.63 2.48
CA LEU A 709 -24.68 28.39 2.69
C LEU A 709 -24.99 27.76 4.07
N GLN A 710 -26.24 27.81 4.54
CA GLN A 710 -26.62 27.28 5.84
C GLN A 710 -26.65 25.75 5.76
N THR A 711 -25.85 25.10 6.59
CA THR A 711 -25.87 23.65 6.78
C THR A 711 -26.88 23.36 7.89
N SER A 712 -27.97 22.66 7.58
CA SER A 712 -28.83 22.15 8.64
C SER A 712 -28.16 20.96 9.34
N PRO A 713 -28.09 20.96 10.68
CA PRO A 713 -27.49 19.90 11.48
C PRO A 713 -28.12 18.52 11.19
N VAL A 714 -27.28 17.50 11.04
CA VAL A 714 -27.65 16.18 10.52
C VAL A 714 -27.75 15.11 11.65
N ARG A 715 -27.48 15.47 12.91
CA ARG A 715 -27.39 14.52 14.05
C ARG A 715 -28.71 13.91 14.57
N GLY A 716 -29.79 13.92 13.79
CA GLY A 716 -31.08 13.35 14.19
C GLY A 716 -31.22 11.82 14.06
N ILE A 717 -30.28 10.99 14.54
CA ILE A 717 -30.52 9.52 14.64
C ILE A 717 -31.52 9.28 15.78
N ALA A 718 -32.68 8.69 15.48
CA ALA A 718 -33.61 8.21 16.51
C ALA A 718 -33.78 6.68 16.38
N SER A 719 -32.81 5.93 16.91
CA SER A 719 -32.99 4.49 17.16
C SER A 719 -32.51 4.14 18.58
N PRO A 720 -33.18 3.24 19.31
CA PRO A 720 -32.72 2.81 20.62
C PRO A 720 -31.40 2.05 20.51
N ALA A 721 -30.40 2.49 21.27
CA ALA A 721 -29.14 1.80 21.48
C ALA A 721 -29.36 0.34 21.89
N ARG A 722 -28.91 -0.63 21.09
CA ARG A 722 -28.91 -2.06 21.47
C ARG A 722 -27.56 -2.54 22.01
N HIS A 723 -26.49 -1.81 21.74
CA HIS A 723 -25.13 -2.12 22.18
C HIS A 723 -24.46 -0.90 22.85
N ARG A 724 -23.37 -1.13 23.58
CA ARG A 724 -22.68 -0.11 24.40
C ARG A 724 -21.96 1.00 23.61
N LEU A 725 -21.93 0.91 22.27
CA LEU A 725 -21.21 1.87 21.42
C LEU A 725 -22.13 2.95 20.85
N ASP A 726 -23.42 2.64 20.63
CA ASP A 726 -24.42 3.59 20.13
C ASP A 726 -25.04 4.36 21.30
N VAL A 727 -24.35 5.34 21.86
CA VAL A 727 -24.97 6.27 22.81
C VAL A 727 -25.38 7.52 22.06
N GLY A 728 -26.64 7.94 22.19
CA GLY A 728 -27.10 9.17 21.55
C GLY A 728 -26.33 10.38 22.06
N ALA A 729 -25.88 11.24 21.15
CA ALA A 729 -25.15 12.47 21.42
C ALA A 729 -25.65 13.18 22.68
N THR A 730 -24.80 13.26 23.70
CA THR A 730 -25.05 14.07 24.90
C THR A 730 -24.94 15.54 24.55
N GLY A 731 -26.02 16.11 24.01
CA GLY A 731 -26.18 17.54 23.77
C GLY A 731 -25.22 18.09 22.71
N THR A 732 -25.74 18.38 21.52
CA THR A 732 -25.09 19.35 20.63
C THR A 732 -25.03 20.70 21.36
N ASN A 733 -23.95 21.46 21.18
CA ASN A 733 -23.99 22.88 21.49
C ASN A 733 -25.27 23.45 20.83
N ASN A 734 -26.13 24.15 21.58
CA ASN A 734 -27.36 24.79 21.06
C ASN A 734 -27.02 26.00 20.16
N ASP A 735 -25.88 25.96 19.49
CA ASP A 735 -25.43 27.01 18.59
C ASP A 735 -26.16 26.83 17.27
N ASP A 736 -26.82 27.88 16.79
CA ASP A 736 -27.46 27.92 15.45
C ASP A 736 -26.40 27.97 14.32
N ALA A 737 -25.17 27.53 14.60
CA ALA A 737 -24.01 27.57 13.72
C ALA A 737 -23.93 26.34 12.82
N ASP A 738 -23.36 26.56 11.63
CA ASP A 738 -23.23 25.55 10.58
C ASP A 738 -22.24 24.43 10.98
N ALA A 739 -22.68 23.16 10.87
CA ALA A 739 -21.82 21.98 10.98
C ALA A 739 -20.89 21.87 9.77
N CYS A 740 -19.72 21.29 9.95
CA CYS A 740 -18.86 20.88 8.85
C CYS A 740 -18.52 19.39 8.98
N ALA A 741 -18.48 18.70 7.84
CA ALA A 741 -18.12 17.29 7.81
C ALA A 741 -16.66 17.10 7.40
N ILE A 742 -16.09 15.95 7.74
CA ILE A 742 -14.71 15.60 7.42
C ILE A 742 -14.61 14.11 7.10
N VAL A 743 -13.97 13.78 5.99
CA VAL A 743 -13.61 12.41 5.65
C VAL A 743 -12.28 12.09 6.30
N VAL A 744 -12.20 10.94 6.98
CA VAL A 744 -10.94 10.44 7.54
C VAL A 744 -10.74 9.00 7.12
N ASN A 745 -9.62 8.74 6.45
CA ASN A 745 -9.21 7.39 6.08
C ASN A 745 -7.88 7.06 6.76
N ILE A 746 -7.79 5.89 7.36
CA ILE A 746 -6.58 5.31 7.93
C ILE A 746 -6.40 3.96 7.26
N TYR A 747 -5.29 3.82 6.56
CA TYR A 747 -4.89 2.58 5.92
C TYR A 747 -3.61 2.07 6.56
N ALA A 748 -3.44 0.75 6.60
CA ALA A 748 -2.22 0.12 7.07
C ALA A 748 -1.66 -0.84 6.04
N ARG A 749 -0.35 -0.86 5.91
CA ARG A 749 0.39 -1.98 5.33
C ARG A 749 0.76 -2.92 6.48
N SER A 750 -0.08 -3.93 6.71
CA SER A 750 0.01 -4.82 7.86
C SER A 750 0.07 -6.30 7.47
N ARG A 751 0.52 -7.13 8.41
CA ARG A 751 0.36 -8.60 8.39
C ARG A 751 -1.09 -9.02 8.67
N LEU A 752 -1.84 -8.21 9.43
CA LEU A 752 -3.27 -8.40 9.68
C LEU A 752 -4.09 -7.61 8.66
N ARG A 753 -4.70 -8.33 7.70
CA ARG A 753 -5.61 -7.75 6.71
C ARG A 753 -7.02 -8.21 7.02
N VAL A 754 -7.92 -7.26 7.22
CA VAL A 754 -9.34 -7.51 7.45
C VAL A 754 -10.11 -6.58 6.56
N GLU A 755 -10.98 -7.14 5.73
CA GLU A 755 -11.70 -6.42 4.69
C GLU A 755 -13.14 -6.90 4.55
N LEU A 756 -13.96 -6.06 3.92
CA LEU A 756 -15.31 -6.43 3.54
C LEU A 756 -15.31 -6.89 2.08
N ALA A 757 -15.67 -8.16 1.88
CA ALA A 757 -15.76 -8.81 0.59
C ALA A 757 -17.25 -9.03 0.21
N PRO A 758 -17.88 -8.11 -0.54
CA PRO A 758 -19.20 -8.37 -1.11
C PRO A 758 -19.10 -9.52 -2.11
N GLU A 759 -20.07 -10.44 -2.10
CA GLU A 759 -20.11 -11.55 -3.08
C GLU A 759 -20.24 -11.03 -4.51
N ARG A 760 -21.01 -9.94 -4.67
CA ARG A 760 -21.21 -9.21 -5.91
C ARG A 760 -21.34 -7.72 -5.60
N GLU A 761 -20.72 -6.88 -6.41
CA GLU A 761 -20.85 -5.42 -6.29
C GLU A 761 -22.17 -4.89 -6.87
N LEU A 762 -22.82 -5.70 -7.70
CA LEU A 762 -24.08 -5.40 -8.37
C LEU A 762 -25.05 -6.56 -8.19
N VAL A 763 -26.24 -6.29 -7.62
CA VAL A 763 -27.25 -7.32 -7.35
C VAL A 763 -28.64 -6.85 -7.77
N ASP A 764 -29.50 -7.78 -8.13
CA ASP A 764 -30.93 -7.48 -8.29
C ASP A 764 -31.50 -7.11 -6.91
N ARG A 765 -32.28 -6.03 -6.84
CA ARG A 765 -32.93 -5.64 -5.58
C ARG A 765 -33.83 -6.74 -5.00
N ALA A 766 -34.32 -7.67 -5.83
CA ALA A 766 -35.16 -8.79 -5.40
C ALA A 766 -34.37 -10.00 -4.86
N ASP A 767 -33.04 -10.06 -5.02
CA ASP A 767 -32.26 -11.24 -4.64
C ASP A 767 -31.54 -11.10 -3.28
N GLY A 768 -31.51 -9.89 -2.70
CA GLY A 768 -30.68 -9.61 -1.51
C GLY A 768 -29.17 -9.69 -1.81
N PHE A 769 -28.31 -9.54 -0.80
CA PHE A 769 -26.85 -9.66 -0.99
C PHE A 769 -26.11 -10.16 0.26
N LYS A 770 -24.89 -10.65 0.05
CA LYS A 770 -23.99 -11.13 1.10
C LYS A 770 -22.68 -10.34 1.11
N VAL A 771 -22.25 -9.93 2.31
CA VAL A 771 -20.94 -9.33 2.54
C VAL A 771 -20.20 -10.14 3.60
N SER A 772 -19.00 -10.62 3.30
CA SER A 772 -18.17 -11.37 4.25
C SER A 772 -17.11 -10.46 4.87
N VAL A 773 -16.83 -10.64 6.16
CA VAL A 773 -15.63 -10.09 6.80
C VAL A 773 -14.50 -11.07 6.52
N ALA A 774 -13.71 -10.78 5.49
CA ALA A 774 -12.57 -11.60 5.12
C ALA A 774 -11.35 -11.15 5.94
N ALA A 775 -10.78 -12.07 6.71
CA ALA A 775 -9.47 -11.89 7.32
C ALA A 775 -8.45 -12.74 6.57
N ASP A 776 -7.37 -12.10 6.11
CA ASP A 776 -6.19 -12.77 5.56
C ASP A 776 -4.99 -12.35 6.41
N THR A 777 -4.49 -13.27 7.22
CA THR A 777 -3.26 -13.06 7.99
C THR A 777 -2.07 -13.57 7.19
N LEU A 778 -1.16 -12.67 6.84
CA LEU A 778 0.07 -13.05 6.13
C LEU A 778 0.99 -13.92 7.00
N ALA A 779 0.90 -13.71 8.31
CA ALA A 779 1.41 -14.53 9.40
C ALA A 779 0.60 -14.16 10.66
N GLY A 780 0.47 -15.06 11.62
CA GLY A 780 -0.31 -14.79 12.84
C GLY A 780 -1.74 -15.34 12.79
N GLY A 781 -2.36 -15.49 13.96
CA GLY A 781 -3.74 -15.97 14.13
C GLY A 781 -4.64 -14.89 14.72
N VAL A 782 -5.92 -14.88 14.33
CA VAL A 782 -6.94 -14.00 14.92
C VAL A 782 -7.85 -14.84 15.82
N ALA A 783 -8.18 -14.33 17.00
CA ALA A 783 -9.13 -14.95 17.93
C ALA A 783 -10.13 -13.92 18.48
N GLY A 784 -11.35 -14.39 18.74
CA GLY A 784 -12.43 -13.64 19.39
C GLY A 784 -12.78 -12.35 18.66
N THR A 785 -13.66 -12.41 17.67
CA THR A 785 -14.09 -11.23 16.91
C THR A 785 -15.49 -10.79 17.31
N ALA A 786 -15.61 -9.62 17.95
CA ALA A 786 -16.89 -8.92 18.03
C ALA A 786 -17.10 -8.16 16.71
N VAL A 787 -18.19 -8.48 16.02
CA VAL A 787 -18.53 -7.87 14.74
C VAL A 787 -19.93 -7.28 14.84
N PHE A 788 -20.07 -6.05 14.37
CA PHE A 788 -21.34 -5.34 14.29
C PHE A 788 -21.45 -4.64 12.93
N GLY A 789 -22.64 -4.61 12.34
CA GLY A 789 -22.89 -3.94 11.07
C GLY A 789 -24.10 -3.01 11.11
N ARG A 790 -24.00 -1.89 10.39
CA ARG A 790 -25.10 -0.96 10.14
C ARG A 790 -25.24 -0.72 8.64
N LEU A 791 -26.44 -0.88 8.13
CA LEU A 791 -26.76 -0.71 6.72
C LEU A 791 -27.59 0.54 6.52
N VAL A 792 -27.20 1.33 5.51
CA VAL A 792 -27.91 2.54 5.11
C VAL A 792 -28.12 2.53 3.59
N GLY A 793 -29.32 2.90 3.16
CA GLY A 793 -29.68 2.92 1.75
C GLY A 793 -30.90 3.81 1.43
N PRO A 794 -31.24 3.96 0.14
CA PRO A 794 -32.37 4.78 -0.28
C PRO A 794 -33.71 4.14 0.16
N ALA A 795 -34.64 4.97 0.66
CA ALA A 795 -36.03 4.55 0.86
C ALA A 795 -36.85 4.60 -0.44
N VAL A 796 -36.41 5.37 -1.44
CA VAL A 796 -37.15 5.61 -2.69
C VAL A 796 -36.25 5.48 -3.92
N ASP A 797 -36.79 4.92 -4.99
CA ASP A 797 -36.12 4.82 -6.29
C ASP A 797 -36.14 6.16 -7.03
N LEU A 798 -34.99 6.86 -7.04
CA LEU A 798 -34.84 8.15 -7.70
C LEU A 798 -34.99 8.07 -9.22
N ALA A 799 -34.57 6.95 -9.84
CA ALA A 799 -34.67 6.78 -11.28
C ALA A 799 -36.14 6.65 -11.71
N GLU A 800 -36.96 5.94 -10.93
CA GLU A 800 -38.40 5.87 -11.16
C GLU A 800 -39.08 7.24 -11.04
N ILE A 801 -38.72 8.03 -10.02
CA ILE A 801 -39.24 9.40 -9.84
C ILE A 801 -38.92 10.28 -11.03
N VAL A 802 -37.66 10.27 -11.49
CA VAL A 802 -37.23 11.09 -12.63
C VAL A 802 -37.94 10.65 -13.91
N ARG A 803 -38.07 9.33 -14.16
CA ARG A 803 -38.80 8.80 -15.32
C ARG A 803 -40.29 9.11 -15.29
N GLY A 804 -40.90 9.13 -14.11
CA GLY A 804 -42.30 9.48 -13.90
C GLY A 804 -42.60 10.98 -14.05
N THR A 805 -41.58 11.85 -14.10
CA THR A 805 -41.75 13.30 -14.23
C THR A 805 -41.92 13.70 -15.70
N GLY A 806 -43.13 14.11 -16.08
CA GLY A 806 -43.45 14.49 -17.46
C GLY A 806 -42.69 15.74 -17.93
N SER A 807 -42.45 15.86 -19.25
CA SER A 807 -41.71 17.00 -19.82
C SER A 807 -42.39 18.36 -19.62
N ALA A 808 -43.70 18.37 -19.36
CA ALA A 808 -44.46 19.58 -19.03
C ALA A 808 -44.25 20.03 -17.58
N ASP A 809 -43.87 19.10 -16.70
CA ASP A 809 -43.72 19.31 -15.26
C ASP A 809 -42.30 19.74 -14.89
N VAL A 810 -41.33 19.61 -15.80
CA VAL A 810 -39.93 20.03 -15.61
C VAL A 810 -39.83 21.57 -15.62
N PRO A 811 -39.47 22.21 -14.49
CA PRO A 811 -39.41 23.67 -14.43
C PRO A 811 -38.27 24.22 -15.28
N ARG A 812 -38.46 25.40 -15.91
CA ARG A 812 -37.43 26.04 -16.76
C ARG A 812 -36.07 26.21 -16.08
N ARG A 813 -36.04 26.36 -14.75
CA ARG A 813 -34.80 26.48 -13.95
C ARG A 813 -34.03 25.16 -13.83
N ALA A 814 -34.70 24.01 -13.94
CA ALA A 814 -34.09 22.68 -14.01
C ALA A 814 -33.71 22.28 -15.44
N THR A 815 -33.62 23.27 -16.35
CA THR A 815 -33.22 23.05 -17.73
C THR A 815 -32.07 23.96 -18.09
N TYR A 816 -31.06 23.42 -18.76
CA TYR A 816 -29.89 24.17 -19.21
C TYR A 816 -29.66 23.99 -20.71
N ARG A 817 -28.83 24.86 -21.29
CA ARG A 817 -28.32 24.74 -22.66
C ARG A 817 -26.87 24.33 -22.61
N VAL A 818 -26.48 23.36 -23.42
CA VAL A 818 -25.08 22.95 -23.53
C VAL A 818 -24.27 24.10 -24.15
N PRO A 819 -23.23 24.61 -23.46
CA PRO A 819 -22.37 25.66 -24.02
C PRO A 819 -21.74 25.21 -25.34
N GLY A 820 -21.79 26.06 -26.37
CA GLY A 820 -21.22 25.76 -27.70
C GLY A 820 -22.16 25.06 -28.68
N ASP A 821 -23.28 24.48 -28.23
CA ASP A 821 -24.27 23.86 -29.12
C ASP A 821 -25.47 24.80 -29.35
N LYS A 822 -25.38 25.59 -30.42
CA LYS A 822 -26.44 26.52 -30.85
C LYS A 822 -27.72 25.82 -31.34
N ARG A 823 -27.72 24.49 -31.51
CA ARG A 823 -28.84 23.70 -32.05
C ARG A 823 -29.49 22.76 -31.03
N SER A 824 -28.99 22.65 -29.79
CA SER A 824 -29.53 21.70 -28.80
C SER A 824 -30.91 22.08 -28.22
N ARG A 825 -31.76 21.05 -28.06
CA ARG A 825 -32.90 21.08 -27.12
C ARG A 825 -32.36 21.30 -25.71
N ARG A 826 -33.11 22.03 -24.85
CA ARG A 826 -32.73 22.19 -23.44
C ARG A 826 -32.63 20.81 -22.79
N ARG A 827 -31.53 20.55 -22.08
CA ARG A 827 -31.34 19.32 -21.28
C ARG A 827 -31.87 19.54 -19.87
N ILE A 828 -32.26 18.45 -19.21
CA ILE A 828 -32.67 18.46 -17.81
C ILE A 828 -31.40 18.40 -16.96
N ASP A 829 -31.32 19.27 -15.95
CA ASP A 829 -30.34 19.13 -14.88
C ASP A 829 -30.98 18.28 -13.78
N THR A 830 -30.60 17.00 -13.68
CA THR A 830 -31.18 16.04 -12.75
C THR A 830 -31.01 16.51 -11.30
N ALA A 831 -29.87 17.10 -10.95
CA ALA A 831 -29.60 17.58 -9.61
C ALA A 831 -30.52 18.76 -9.24
N ILE A 832 -30.70 19.75 -10.14
CA ILE A 832 -31.67 20.82 -9.90
C ILE A 832 -33.09 20.25 -9.83
N LEU A 833 -33.49 19.34 -10.73
CA LEU A 833 -34.83 18.74 -10.72
C LEU A 833 -35.12 18.06 -9.39
N LEU A 834 -34.22 17.18 -8.92
CA LEU A 834 -34.34 16.50 -7.64
C LEU A 834 -34.35 17.51 -6.48
N ALA A 835 -33.56 18.58 -6.55
CA ALA A 835 -33.61 19.66 -5.55
C ALA A 835 -34.99 20.29 -5.44
N LEU A 836 -35.68 20.52 -6.57
CA LEU A 836 -37.04 21.06 -6.57
C LEU A 836 -38.02 20.07 -5.99
N LEU A 837 -37.91 18.80 -6.38
CA LEU A 837 -38.77 17.73 -5.93
C LEU A 837 -38.63 17.54 -4.42
N GLU A 838 -37.43 17.40 -3.88
CA GLU A 838 -37.19 17.26 -2.43
C GLU A 838 -37.72 18.45 -1.62
N ARG A 839 -37.53 19.67 -2.12
CA ARG A 839 -38.05 20.88 -1.45
C ARG A 839 -39.57 20.85 -1.36
N ASP A 840 -40.23 20.35 -2.40
CA ASP A 840 -41.69 20.31 -2.48
C ASP A 840 -42.25 19.01 -1.85
N ARG A 841 -41.42 17.96 -1.70
CA ARG A 841 -41.72 16.61 -1.19
C ARG A 841 -40.64 16.11 -0.22
N PRO A 842 -40.71 16.50 1.07
CA PRO A 842 -39.69 16.16 2.07
C PRO A 842 -39.50 14.65 2.29
N GLU A 843 -40.51 13.83 2.03
CA GLU A 843 -40.44 12.36 2.16
C GLU A 843 -39.41 11.72 1.21
N LEU A 844 -39.00 12.42 0.14
CA LEU A 844 -37.93 11.96 -0.75
C LEU A 844 -36.55 11.93 -0.09
N THR A 845 -36.41 12.53 1.09
CA THR A 845 -35.16 12.62 1.83
C THR A 845 -35.00 11.51 2.87
N GLU A 846 -36.01 10.62 2.98
CA GLU A 846 -35.97 9.48 3.89
C GLU A 846 -34.94 8.45 3.43
N VAL A 847 -34.23 7.89 4.41
CA VAL A 847 -33.26 6.81 4.23
C VAL A 847 -33.68 5.60 5.06
N ILE A 848 -33.33 4.42 4.58
CA ILE A 848 -33.38 3.21 5.39
C ILE A 848 -32.08 3.15 6.19
N ASP A 849 -32.20 2.98 7.50
CA ASP A 849 -31.11 2.97 8.46
C ASP A 849 -31.40 1.85 9.47
N GLU A 850 -30.67 0.74 9.36
CA GLU A 850 -30.91 -0.46 10.16
C GLU A 850 -29.59 -1.12 10.62
N GLU A 851 -29.65 -1.71 11.81
CA GLU A 851 -28.61 -2.61 12.30
C GLU A 851 -28.74 -3.98 11.62
N VAL A 852 -27.64 -4.54 11.12
CA VAL A 852 -27.60 -5.85 10.48
C VAL A 852 -26.88 -6.83 11.39
N LEU A 853 -27.54 -7.95 11.69
CA LEU A 853 -26.96 -8.99 12.52
C LEU A 853 -25.90 -9.79 11.75
N VAL A 854 -24.78 -10.04 12.43
CA VAL A 854 -23.73 -10.94 11.93
C VAL A 854 -24.25 -12.37 11.98
N SER A 855 -24.05 -13.08 10.88
CA SER A 855 -24.30 -14.50 10.74
C SER A 855 -22.98 -15.27 10.70
N GLU A 856 -22.91 -16.37 11.43
CA GLU A 856 -21.80 -17.33 11.43
C GLU A 856 -22.36 -18.73 11.18
N HIS A 857 -21.76 -19.46 10.24
CA HIS A 857 -22.18 -20.81 9.86
C HIS A 857 -20.95 -21.73 9.79
N GLY A 858 -20.83 -22.68 10.74
CA GLY A 858 -19.69 -23.58 10.82
C GLY A 858 -18.36 -22.84 10.97
N ASP A 859 -17.30 -23.32 10.32
CA ASP A 859 -15.96 -22.72 10.33
C ASP A 859 -15.77 -21.58 9.29
N GLY A 860 -16.87 -21.06 8.71
CA GLY A 860 -16.82 -20.00 7.69
C GLY A 860 -16.63 -18.60 8.29
N PRO A 861 -16.12 -17.61 7.52
CA PRO A 861 -15.94 -16.25 8.02
C PRO A 861 -17.27 -15.59 8.42
N PRO A 862 -17.25 -14.68 9.42
CA PRO A 862 -18.41 -13.87 9.77
C PRO A 862 -18.93 -13.12 8.54
N HIS A 863 -20.25 -13.09 8.36
CA HIS A 863 -20.85 -12.44 7.21
C HIS A 863 -22.21 -11.84 7.52
N PHE A 864 -22.62 -10.90 6.69
CA PHE A 864 -23.90 -10.23 6.74
C PHE A 864 -24.79 -10.76 5.63
N HIS A 865 -25.99 -11.20 5.99
CA HIS A 865 -27.03 -11.51 5.04
C HIS A 865 -28.04 -10.37 4.99
N VAL A 866 -28.23 -9.83 3.80
CA VAL A 866 -29.13 -8.73 3.54
C VAL A 866 -30.23 -9.24 2.62
N GLU A 867 -31.47 -9.18 3.07
CA GLU A 867 -32.66 -9.58 2.30
C GLU A 867 -33.02 -8.56 1.20
N GLU A 868 -34.16 -8.77 0.54
CA GLU A 868 -34.68 -7.96 -0.57
C GLU A 868 -34.76 -6.47 -0.23
N ARG A 869 -34.52 -5.62 -1.24
CA ARG A 869 -34.44 -4.15 -1.08
C ARG A 869 -35.52 -3.39 -1.85
N PRO A 870 -36.16 -2.39 -1.22
CA PRO A 870 -37.31 -1.70 -1.81
C PRO A 870 -36.94 -0.76 -2.97
N ALA A 871 -35.72 -0.22 -2.98
CA ALA A 871 -35.25 0.74 -3.99
C ALA A 871 -33.93 0.29 -4.64
N ALA A 872 -33.81 0.55 -5.94
CA ALA A 872 -32.54 0.46 -6.64
C ALA A 872 -31.62 1.64 -6.25
N GLY A 873 -30.32 1.40 -6.12
CA GLY A 873 -29.34 2.41 -5.76
C GLY A 873 -28.16 1.86 -4.97
N GLY A 874 -27.32 2.74 -4.45
CA GLY A 874 -26.23 2.38 -3.54
C GLY A 874 -26.74 2.01 -2.15
N TRP A 875 -26.35 0.83 -1.68
CA TRP A 875 -26.53 0.36 -0.31
C TRP A 875 -25.18 0.26 0.37
N HIS A 876 -25.10 0.71 1.62
CA HIS A 876 -23.84 0.97 2.28
C HIS A 876 -23.81 0.30 3.61
N LEU A 877 -22.76 -0.48 3.85
CA LEU A 877 -22.58 -1.26 5.06
C LEU A 877 -21.33 -0.78 5.78
N GLY A 878 -21.53 -0.28 7.00
CA GLY A 878 -20.48 0.07 7.94
C GLY A 878 -20.33 -1.06 8.94
N VAL A 879 -19.10 -1.49 9.17
CA VAL A 879 -18.78 -2.64 10.01
C VAL A 879 -17.68 -2.26 10.99
N TYR A 880 -17.96 -2.48 12.26
CA TYR A 880 -16.95 -2.47 13.30
C TYR A 880 -16.52 -3.89 13.61
N VAL A 881 -15.22 -4.13 13.60
CA VAL A 881 -14.58 -5.40 13.98
C VAL A 881 -13.62 -5.12 15.10
N GLU A 882 -13.74 -5.85 16.20
CA GLU A 882 -12.79 -5.87 17.30
C GLU A 882 -12.35 -7.30 17.56
N GLY A 883 -11.06 -7.51 17.81
CA GLY A 883 -10.59 -8.82 18.24
C GLY A 883 -9.14 -8.82 18.72
N SER A 884 -8.60 -10.02 18.92
CA SER A 884 -7.20 -10.23 19.30
C SER A 884 -6.43 -10.87 18.16
N TYR A 885 -5.22 -10.38 17.92
CA TYR A 885 -4.30 -10.88 16.91
C TYR A 885 -3.03 -11.39 17.59
N CYS A 886 -2.55 -12.54 17.12
CA CYS A 886 -1.40 -13.24 17.64
C CYS A 886 -0.35 -13.31 16.53
N PRO A 887 0.62 -12.38 16.45
CA PRO A 887 1.59 -12.34 15.37
C PRO A 887 2.56 -13.53 15.36
N GLU A 888 2.69 -14.28 16.46
CA GLU A 888 3.68 -15.35 16.62
C GLU A 888 3.22 -16.74 16.15
N HIS A 889 1.93 -16.97 15.91
CA HIS A 889 1.39 -18.30 15.56
C HIS A 889 0.68 -18.30 14.20
N ASP A 890 0.93 -19.30 13.35
CA ASP A 890 0.30 -19.39 12.02
C ASP A 890 -1.23 -19.64 12.06
N ALA A 891 -1.77 -20.10 13.20
CA ALA A 891 -3.20 -20.17 13.51
C ALA A 891 -3.42 -20.29 15.03
N ILE A 892 -4.44 -19.64 15.58
CA ILE A 892 -4.96 -19.99 16.91
C ILE A 892 -5.97 -21.12 16.68
N SER A 893 -5.60 -22.36 16.98
CA SER A 893 -6.53 -23.48 16.87
C SER A 893 -7.66 -23.31 17.89
N GLY A 894 -8.89 -23.11 17.43
CA GLY A 894 -10.08 -23.31 18.26
C GLY A 894 -10.13 -24.79 18.69
N GLY A 895 -9.63 -25.09 19.88
CA GLY A 895 -9.69 -26.43 20.44
C GLY A 895 -11.12 -26.76 20.83
N HIS A 896 -11.82 -27.57 20.03
CA HIS A 896 -13.01 -28.27 20.48
C HIS A 896 -12.65 -29.73 20.76
N GLU A 897 -12.47 -30.06 22.04
CA GLU A 897 -12.53 -31.46 22.48
C GLU A 897 -14.00 -31.92 22.40
N HIS A 898 -14.24 -32.95 21.61
CA HIS A 898 -15.50 -33.68 21.61
C HIS A 898 -15.60 -34.52 22.89
N GLU A 899 -16.51 -34.19 23.80
CA GLU A 899 -17.21 -35.20 24.60
C GLU A 899 -18.67 -34.80 24.81
N GLU A 900 -19.56 -35.74 24.49
CA GLU A 900 -21.00 -35.68 24.74
C GLU A 900 -21.27 -35.55 26.25
N ALA A 901 -21.85 -34.44 26.71
CA ALA A 901 -22.69 -34.43 27.91
C ALA A 901 -23.60 -33.20 27.99
N ASP A 902 -24.82 -33.49 28.41
CA ASP A 902 -25.99 -32.65 28.60
C ASP A 902 -25.82 -31.53 29.65
N HIS A 903 -26.57 -30.44 29.41
CA HIS A 903 -27.09 -29.42 30.36
C HIS A 903 -26.18 -28.35 31.01
N ASP A 904 -26.63 -27.10 30.81
CA ASP A 904 -26.55 -25.90 31.67
C ASP A 904 -25.29 -25.72 32.54
N HIS A 905 -24.45 -24.74 32.19
CA HIS A 905 -24.01 -23.66 33.08
C HIS A 905 -23.19 -22.61 32.30
N HIS A 906 -23.42 -21.33 32.63
CA HIS A 906 -22.56 -20.21 32.28
C HIS A 906 -21.17 -20.42 32.92
N ASP A 907 -20.18 -20.82 32.14
CA ASP A 907 -18.78 -20.69 32.51
C ASP A 907 -18.03 -19.91 31.42
N GLN A 908 -17.45 -18.78 31.83
CA GLN A 908 -16.49 -18.04 31.04
C GLN A 908 -15.28 -18.96 30.85
N VAL A 909 -15.03 -19.36 29.61
CA VAL A 909 -13.78 -20.05 29.24
C VAL A 909 -12.64 -19.07 29.53
N GLU A 910 -11.81 -19.37 30.54
CA GLU A 910 -10.58 -18.64 30.80
C GLU A 910 -9.69 -18.72 29.56
N ALA A 911 -9.38 -17.56 28.97
CA ALA A 911 -8.54 -17.40 27.80
C ALA A 911 -7.10 -17.96 27.99
N ASP A 912 -6.67 -18.24 29.21
CA ASP A 912 -5.26 -18.47 29.55
C ASP A 912 -4.65 -19.80 29.03
N SER A 913 -5.44 -20.77 28.57
CA SER A 913 -4.91 -22.05 28.06
C SER A 913 -4.71 -22.13 26.54
N LEU A 914 -5.29 -21.20 25.76
CA LEU A 914 -5.20 -21.15 24.29
C LEU A 914 -3.99 -20.32 23.79
N HIS A 915 -3.20 -19.74 24.69
CA HIS A 915 -2.24 -18.67 24.38
C HIS A 915 -0.81 -18.89 24.90
N ALA A 916 -0.43 -20.13 25.26
CA ALA A 916 0.93 -20.40 25.74
C ALA A 916 1.99 -19.98 24.70
N GLY A 917 2.69 -18.86 24.96
CA GLY A 917 3.76 -18.33 24.11
C GLY A 917 3.38 -17.24 23.09
N CYS A 918 2.11 -16.81 23.06
CA CYS A 918 1.65 -15.74 22.15
C CYS A 918 1.45 -14.40 22.88
N THR A 919 1.87 -13.28 22.27
CA THR A 919 1.54 -11.93 22.74
C THR A 919 0.28 -11.46 22.02
N LEU A 920 -0.86 -11.46 22.71
CA LEU A 920 -2.10 -10.97 22.10
C LEU A 920 -2.08 -9.45 21.94
N GLU A 921 -2.31 -9.01 20.71
CA GLU A 921 -2.44 -7.62 20.32
C GLU A 921 -3.91 -7.33 20.02
N THR A 922 -4.52 -6.35 20.70
CA THR A 922 -5.87 -5.91 20.36
C THR A 922 -5.86 -5.22 19.01
N PHE A 923 -6.89 -5.47 18.21
CA PHE A 923 -7.11 -4.73 16.97
C PHE A 923 -8.56 -4.28 16.86
N THR A 924 -8.74 -3.14 16.21
CA THR A 924 -10.05 -2.69 15.75
C THR A 924 -9.98 -2.35 14.28
N ARG A 925 -11.11 -2.52 13.59
CA ARG A 925 -11.31 -2.08 12.21
C ARG A 925 -12.67 -1.42 12.10
N PHE A 926 -12.67 -0.28 11.43
CA PHE A 926 -13.89 0.38 11.00
C PHE A 926 -13.89 0.36 9.48
N LEU A 927 -14.70 -0.53 8.91
CA LEU A 927 -14.71 -0.86 7.49
C LEU A 927 -16.02 -0.43 6.87
N ASN A 928 -15.96 0.11 5.65
CA ASN A 928 -17.12 0.47 4.87
C ASN A 928 -17.08 -0.24 3.52
N THR A 929 -18.23 -0.68 3.04
CA THR A 929 -18.40 -1.17 1.68
C THR A 929 -19.73 -0.71 1.09
N SER A 930 -19.82 -0.77 -0.23
CA SER A 930 -21.02 -0.41 -0.97
C SER A 930 -21.41 -1.55 -1.90
N VAL A 931 -22.71 -1.82 -1.98
CA VAL A 931 -23.30 -2.75 -2.93
C VAL A 931 -24.37 -1.99 -3.70
N ALA A 932 -24.33 -2.03 -5.02
CA ALA A 932 -25.37 -1.43 -5.85
C ALA A 932 -26.50 -2.44 -6.10
N THR A 933 -27.74 -2.02 -5.87
CA THR A 933 -28.92 -2.79 -6.30
C THR A 933 -29.51 -2.17 -7.57
N VAL A 934 -29.95 -3.02 -8.50
CA VAL A 934 -30.59 -2.61 -9.75
C VAL A 934 -31.97 -3.24 -9.90
N GLU A 935 -32.77 -2.68 -10.82
CA GLU A 935 -34.02 -3.33 -11.21
C GLU A 935 -33.77 -4.70 -11.84
N PRO A 936 -34.72 -5.65 -11.67
CA PRO A 936 -34.65 -6.93 -12.34
C PRO A 936 -34.56 -6.76 -13.85
N ARG A 937 -33.59 -7.45 -14.46
CA ARG A 937 -33.54 -7.57 -15.91
C ARG A 937 -34.79 -8.34 -16.37
N LYS A 938 -35.76 -7.62 -16.92
CA LYS A 938 -36.93 -8.23 -17.58
C LYS A 938 -36.57 -8.87 -18.90
#